data_AF-A0A970CG75-F1
#
_entry.id   AF-A0A970CG75-F1
#
_cell.length_a   1.000
_cell.length_b   1.000
_cell.length_c   1.000
_cell.angle_alpha   90.00
_cell.angle_beta   90.00
_cell.angle_gamma   90.00
#
_symmetry.space_group_name_H-M   'P 1'
#
loop_
_entity.id
_entity.type
_entity.pdbx_description
1 polymer ?
#
loop_
_entity_poly.entity_id
_entity_poly.type
_entity_poly.pdbx_seq_one_letter_code
_entity_poly.pdbx_strand_id
1 'polypeptide(L)'
;MRIDIGDLSTVVLCSVPPAQANYLQRIGRAGRRDGNALNLTVANARPHDLYFFSNPKEMITGRVEPPGVFLNASAVLERQFTAFCFDRWVESGISETALPMRLGHVLNNLEPADRRKFPHNLLYFIETHRTELLDRFIELFSDSLTEDSRDHLTRFVREEESGPGSLRYRIVEELHNLKKERHSLQNKVKLLRDRIRRKEEDPAKGKNYETELDELKREKSALQKLVSLINGRDTLNFLTDEGLIPNYAFPEAGVQLRSIIYRKKQKRQEGEGGYNTWVYEYERPAASAIAELAPANHFYAGGRKVRVDQVDMNVSQVETWRICNNCSHSELIGLEPEKSSCPNCGSMLWSDEGQKRSMVRLRQVFATTSDRESRIGDDSDEREPSFYEKQLLLDFNQEHVTDAYRLDSDDVAFGFEFLSKATFREINFGEKGEFAEKVTFAGVELPRKAFGLCRHCGKVQDHNGRIKHGLTCTSRDQESDRNLIDCVYLYRDFSSEAIRILLPVTTFTGSERKHHSFLAALQLGLKRKFEGSVDHLRITDHEEPVPETSYRKKYLVLFDTVPGGTGYLKQLMRSEQPMMEVFQLALDALKACPCNEDPEKDGCYQCLYAYKNSTRMTEISRDTAMELLSSLLRQKERLVKTDTLKNVKVNVLFDSELEARFIEALRRFRGPELDVALTKEVVNGKPGYFLKIGGMAYRV
;
A
#
# COMPACT_ATOMS: atom_id res chain seq x y z
N MET A 1 9.57 -9.22 18.27
CA MET A 1 10.05 -8.52 19.48
C MET A 1 10.07 -9.47 20.67
N ARG A 2 11.24 -9.66 21.28
CA ARG A 2 11.42 -10.36 22.56
C ARG A 2 11.23 -9.32 23.67
N ILE A 3 9.99 -9.13 24.10
CA ILE A 3 9.72 -8.41 25.35
C ILE A 3 9.91 -9.46 26.44
N ASP A 4 10.68 -9.14 27.47
CA ASP A 4 10.84 -10.03 28.62
C ASP A 4 9.63 -9.83 29.54
N ILE A 5 8.66 -10.73 29.43
CA ILE A 5 7.38 -10.65 30.15
C ILE A 5 7.39 -11.61 31.38
N GLY A 6 8.57 -12.03 31.83
CA GLY A 6 8.77 -12.88 33.01
C GLY A 6 8.57 -14.38 32.77
N ASP A 7 8.40 -15.11 33.88
CA ASP A 7 8.34 -16.57 34.00
C ASP A 7 6.92 -17.13 33.77
N LEU A 8 6.36 -16.95 32.57
CA LEU A 8 5.02 -17.50 32.30
C LEU A 8 5.06 -19.03 32.41
N SER A 9 4.19 -19.62 33.23
CA SER A 9 4.01 -21.08 33.27
C SER A 9 3.04 -21.58 32.19
N THR A 10 2.19 -20.69 31.67
CA THR A 10 1.15 -21.02 30.69
C THR A 10 1.04 -19.96 29.61
N VAL A 11 0.94 -20.39 28.35
CA VAL A 11 0.61 -19.54 27.20
C VAL A 11 -0.62 -20.12 26.50
N VAL A 12 -1.60 -19.26 26.23
CA VAL A 12 -2.79 -19.58 25.44
C VAL A 12 -2.80 -18.75 24.17
N LEU A 13 -2.82 -19.41 23.02
CA LEU A 13 -2.93 -18.79 21.70
C LEU A 13 -4.39 -18.93 21.22
N CYS A 14 -5.09 -17.82 21.04
CA CYS A 14 -6.49 -17.82 20.58
C CYS A 14 -6.66 -18.09 19.07
N SER A 15 -5.56 -18.30 18.35
CA SER A 15 -5.55 -18.72 16.95
C SER A 15 -4.23 -19.41 16.62
N VAL A 16 -4.22 -20.22 15.56
CA VAL A 16 -2.97 -20.80 15.06
C VAL A 16 -2.13 -19.66 14.44
N PRO A 17 -0.89 -19.43 14.91
CA PRO A 17 -0.03 -18.36 14.39
C PRO A 17 0.28 -18.53 12.89
N PRO A 18 0.49 -17.44 12.14
CA PRO A 18 0.67 -17.48 10.69
C PRO A 18 1.86 -18.29 10.15
N ALA A 19 2.87 -18.52 10.99
CA ALA A 19 4.11 -19.20 10.62
C ALA A 19 4.70 -19.92 11.83
N GLN A 20 5.47 -20.98 11.55
CA GLN A 20 6.15 -21.79 12.57
C GLN A 20 7.07 -20.95 13.46
N ALA A 21 7.84 -20.01 12.89
CA ALA A 21 8.68 -19.09 13.67
C ALA A 21 7.85 -18.24 14.64
N ASN A 22 6.67 -17.76 14.23
CA ASN A 22 5.76 -17.01 15.10
C ASN A 22 5.21 -17.88 16.22
N TYR A 23 4.88 -19.14 15.92
CA TYR A 23 4.42 -20.11 16.91
C TYR A 23 5.49 -20.35 17.97
N LEU A 24 6.69 -20.76 17.56
CA LEU A 24 7.83 -21.03 18.46
C LEU A 24 8.20 -19.80 19.31
N GLN A 25 8.21 -18.60 18.72
CA GLN A 25 8.46 -17.38 19.49
C GLN A 25 7.39 -17.07 20.54
N ARG A 26 6.12 -17.43 20.29
CA ARG A 26 5.01 -17.16 21.22
C ARG A 26 4.95 -18.22 22.33
N ILE A 27 5.07 -19.50 22.00
CA ILE A 27 5.05 -20.58 23.01
C ILE A 27 6.33 -20.60 23.86
N GLY A 28 7.48 -20.22 23.29
CA GLY A 28 8.76 -20.07 24.01
C GLY A 28 8.80 -18.89 25.00
N ARG A 29 7.66 -18.22 25.21
CA ARG A 29 7.46 -17.28 26.31
C ARG A 29 7.16 -18.00 27.63
N ALA A 30 6.68 -19.23 27.59
CA ALA A 30 6.46 -20.04 28.79
C ALA A 30 7.64 -20.98 29.09
N GLY A 31 7.80 -21.35 30.37
CA GLY A 31 8.66 -22.47 30.78
C GLY A 31 10.16 -22.17 30.92
N ARG A 32 10.55 -20.91 31.12
CA ARG A 32 11.98 -20.51 31.19
C ARG A 32 12.69 -20.89 32.49
N ARG A 33 11.98 -21.01 33.61
CA ARG A 33 12.56 -21.19 34.95
C ARG A 33 12.50 -22.63 35.45
N ASP A 34 11.31 -23.23 35.43
CA ASP A 34 11.08 -24.56 36.01
C ASP A 34 11.10 -25.68 34.96
N GLY A 35 11.28 -25.34 33.68
CA GLY A 35 11.25 -26.27 32.54
C GLY A 35 9.86 -26.80 32.17
N ASN A 36 8.90 -26.75 33.08
CA ASN A 36 7.51 -27.14 32.85
C ASN A 36 6.67 -25.95 32.37
N ALA A 37 5.92 -26.15 31.29
CA ALA A 37 4.98 -25.16 30.75
C ALA A 37 3.76 -25.81 30.11
N LEU A 38 2.61 -25.15 30.22
CA LEU A 38 1.39 -25.48 29.48
C LEU A 38 1.23 -24.52 28.30
N ASN A 39 1.27 -25.05 27.08
CA ASN A 39 1.03 -24.28 25.87
C ASN A 39 -0.27 -24.76 25.21
N LEU A 40 -1.30 -23.92 25.20
CA LEU A 40 -2.59 -24.20 24.56
C LEU A 40 -2.72 -23.38 23.28
N THR A 41 -3.15 -24.00 22.20
CA THR A 41 -3.49 -23.30 20.94
C THR A 41 -4.90 -23.67 20.53
N VAL A 42 -5.76 -22.66 20.40
CA VAL A 42 -7.14 -22.80 19.95
C VAL A 42 -7.15 -22.61 18.43
N ALA A 43 -7.50 -23.67 17.70
CA ALA A 43 -7.69 -23.60 16.25
C ALA A 43 -9.10 -23.14 15.92
N ASN A 44 -9.22 -22.14 15.05
CA ASN A 44 -10.50 -21.65 14.56
C ASN A 44 -10.96 -22.42 13.32
N ALA A 45 -12.20 -22.22 12.87
CA ALA A 45 -12.73 -22.78 11.62
C ALA A 45 -12.20 -22.07 10.36
N ARG A 46 -10.91 -21.79 10.31
CA ARG A 46 -10.21 -21.19 9.15
C ARG A 46 -9.39 -22.25 8.45
N PRO A 47 -9.24 -22.23 7.11
CA PRO A 47 -8.53 -23.28 6.38
C PRO A 47 -7.09 -23.52 6.89
N HIS A 48 -6.37 -22.45 7.23
CA HIS A 48 -5.04 -22.53 7.85
C HIS A 48 -5.06 -23.25 9.20
N ASP A 49 -5.96 -22.84 10.09
CA ASP A 49 -6.04 -23.39 11.44
C ASP A 49 -6.45 -24.87 11.39
N LEU A 50 -7.38 -25.24 10.51
CA LEU A 50 -7.81 -26.62 10.27
C LEU A 50 -6.68 -27.49 9.71
N TYR A 51 -5.83 -26.96 8.82
CA TYR A 51 -4.66 -27.69 8.32
C TYR A 51 -3.73 -28.12 9.45
N PHE A 52 -3.36 -27.17 10.33
CA PHE A 52 -2.47 -27.44 11.46
C PHE A 52 -3.18 -28.12 12.62
N PHE A 53 -4.51 -28.07 12.70
CA PHE A 53 -5.29 -28.90 13.63
C PHE A 53 -5.20 -30.38 13.23
N SER A 54 -5.32 -30.68 11.93
CA SER A 54 -5.16 -32.04 11.39
C SER A 54 -3.71 -32.53 11.48
N ASN A 55 -2.72 -31.64 11.30
CA ASN A 55 -1.30 -32.00 11.41
C ASN A 55 -0.50 -31.05 12.33
N PRO A 56 -0.69 -31.13 13.66
CA PRO A 56 -0.10 -30.17 14.60
C PRO A 56 1.43 -30.28 14.69
N LYS A 57 1.98 -31.47 14.41
CA LYS A 57 3.44 -31.68 14.41
C LYS A 57 4.13 -30.76 13.42
N GLU A 58 3.56 -30.53 12.24
CA GLU A 58 4.17 -29.64 11.24
C GLU A 58 4.32 -28.19 11.75
N MET A 59 3.41 -27.67 12.58
CA MET A 59 3.55 -26.35 13.20
C MET A 59 4.62 -26.35 14.31
N ILE A 60 4.69 -27.42 15.10
CA ILE A 60 5.54 -27.53 16.28
C ILE A 60 7.01 -27.81 15.90
N THR A 61 7.26 -28.76 15.00
CA THR A 61 8.61 -29.17 14.57
C THR A 61 9.18 -28.33 13.44
N GLY A 62 8.39 -27.36 12.97
CA GLY A 62 8.67 -26.55 11.79
C GLY A 62 10.09 -26.00 11.68
N ARG A 63 10.66 -26.04 10.47
CA ARG A 63 12.00 -25.49 10.20
C ARG A 63 11.92 -23.97 10.17
N VAL A 64 12.63 -23.31 11.07
CA VAL A 64 12.84 -21.85 11.01
C VAL A 64 13.91 -21.57 9.96
N GLU A 65 13.50 -21.05 8.80
CA GLU A 65 14.44 -20.62 7.78
C GLU A 65 15.22 -19.38 8.26
N PRO A 66 16.55 -19.34 8.05
CA PRO A 66 17.33 -18.14 8.33
C PRO A 66 16.88 -16.99 7.41
N PRO A 67 16.91 -15.74 7.87
CA PRO A 67 16.57 -14.60 7.02
C PRO A 67 17.69 -14.32 6.02
N GLY A 68 17.37 -14.30 4.73
CA GLY A 68 18.25 -13.75 3.69
C GLY A 68 18.32 -12.23 3.77
N VAL A 69 19.49 -11.68 3.42
CA VAL A 69 19.76 -10.24 3.41
C VAL A 69 20.16 -9.83 1.99
N PHE A 70 19.43 -8.87 1.43
CA PHE A 70 19.76 -8.28 0.14
C PHE A 70 20.48 -6.95 0.33
N LEU A 71 21.78 -6.92 0.01
CA LEU A 71 22.63 -5.75 0.23
C LEU A 71 22.48 -4.65 -0.83
N ASN A 72 21.89 -4.97 -1.98
CA ASN A 72 21.74 -4.04 -3.10
C ASN A 72 20.43 -3.24 -3.04
N ALA A 73 19.71 -3.27 -1.91
CA ALA A 73 18.47 -2.54 -1.71
C ALA A 73 18.70 -1.01 -1.67
N SER A 74 18.42 -0.30 -2.76
CA SER A 74 18.67 1.15 -2.93
C SER A 74 18.14 1.98 -1.74
N ALA A 75 16.85 1.80 -1.40
CA ALA A 75 16.19 2.53 -0.32
C ALA A 75 16.78 2.22 1.08
N VAL A 76 17.41 1.06 1.28
CA VAL A 76 18.14 0.74 2.53
C VAL A 76 19.47 1.47 2.52
N LEU A 77 20.20 1.40 1.41
CA LEU A 77 21.50 2.04 1.26
C LEU A 77 21.42 3.56 1.46
N GLU A 78 20.39 4.24 0.95
CA GLU A 78 20.16 5.68 1.16
C GLU A 78 20.03 6.06 2.65
N ARG A 79 19.23 5.28 3.40
CA ARG A 79 19.00 5.51 4.84
C ARG A 79 20.28 5.23 5.63
N GLN A 80 20.94 4.12 5.32
CA GLN A 80 22.22 3.75 5.95
C GLN A 80 23.31 4.77 5.63
N PHE A 81 23.34 5.30 4.41
CA PHE A 81 24.27 6.37 4.02
C PHE A 81 23.98 7.66 4.79
N THR A 82 22.70 8.04 4.93
CA THR A 82 22.32 9.21 5.72
C THR A 82 22.75 9.04 7.18
N ALA A 83 22.51 7.89 7.80
CA ALA A 83 22.98 7.59 9.16
C ALA A 83 24.51 7.60 9.26
N PHE A 84 25.21 7.03 8.28
CA PHE A 84 26.67 7.10 8.21
C PHE A 84 27.18 8.54 8.18
N CYS A 85 26.49 9.44 7.47
CA CYS A 85 26.82 10.86 7.48
C CYS A 85 26.64 11.49 8.87
N PHE A 86 25.59 11.13 9.61
CA PHE A 86 25.42 11.56 11.01
C PHE A 86 26.58 11.07 11.89
N ASP A 87 26.96 9.81 11.77
CA ASP A 87 28.06 9.22 12.55
C ASP A 87 29.39 9.94 12.27
N ARG A 88 29.72 10.15 10.99
CA ARG A 88 30.94 10.88 10.60
C ARG A 88 30.89 12.35 11.00
N TRP A 89 29.72 12.98 10.95
CA TRP A 89 29.53 14.35 11.42
C TRP A 89 29.76 14.46 12.92
N VAL A 90 29.25 13.53 13.72
CA VAL A 90 29.48 13.49 15.17
C VAL A 90 30.97 13.23 15.48
N GLU A 91 31.61 12.31 14.75
CA GLU A 91 33.04 12.00 14.88
C GLU A 91 33.93 13.23 14.60
N SER A 92 33.48 14.17 13.77
CA SER A 92 34.20 15.42 13.48
C SER A 92 34.31 16.39 14.68
N GLY A 93 33.69 16.07 15.82
CA GLY A 93 33.81 16.84 17.06
C GLY A 93 32.82 18.00 17.15
N ILE A 94 31.60 17.83 16.64
CA ILE A 94 30.55 18.84 16.72
C ILE A 94 30.20 19.19 18.17
N SER A 95 29.73 20.42 18.40
CA SER A 95 29.15 20.81 19.69
C SER A 95 27.93 19.93 20.01
N GLU A 96 27.72 19.61 21.29
CA GLU A 96 26.50 18.94 21.76
C GLU A 96 25.20 19.69 21.39
N THR A 97 25.29 21.01 21.17
CA THR A 97 24.16 21.85 20.76
C THR A 97 23.94 21.89 19.25
N ALA A 98 24.80 21.25 18.45
CA ALA A 98 24.76 21.30 16.99
C ALA A 98 23.53 20.56 16.43
N LEU A 99 23.07 19.50 17.12
CA LEU A 99 21.83 18.78 16.84
C LEU A 99 20.83 19.03 17.97
N PRO A 100 19.80 19.89 17.78
CA PRO A 100 18.78 20.10 18.80
C PRO A 100 18.01 18.80 19.06
N MET A 101 17.80 18.45 20.34
CA MET A 101 17.00 17.26 20.69
C MET A 101 15.52 17.40 20.35
N ARG A 102 15.00 18.63 20.27
CA ARG A 102 13.57 18.92 20.11
C ARG A 102 13.30 19.64 18.80
N LEU A 103 12.31 19.16 18.05
CA LEU A 103 11.94 19.72 16.75
C LEU A 103 11.53 21.19 16.81
N GLY A 104 10.99 21.69 17.93
CA GLY A 104 10.64 23.10 18.05
C GLY A 104 11.81 24.04 17.72
N HIS A 105 13.02 23.69 18.15
CA HIS A 105 14.24 24.46 17.84
C HIS A 105 14.66 24.30 16.38
N VAL A 106 14.59 23.08 15.84
CA VAL A 106 14.91 22.79 14.43
C VAL A 106 14.02 23.61 13.49
N LEU A 107 12.71 23.57 13.70
CA LEU A 107 11.72 24.27 12.87
C LEU A 107 11.85 25.80 12.95
N ASN A 108 12.36 26.33 14.06
CA ASN A 108 12.64 27.76 14.23
C ASN A 108 13.93 28.18 13.51
N ASN A 109 14.88 27.25 13.32
CA ASN A 109 16.17 27.49 12.67
C ASN A 109 16.16 27.16 11.18
N LEU A 110 15.03 26.67 10.63
CA LEU A 110 14.94 26.22 9.25
C LEU A 110 15.14 27.36 8.23
N GLU A 111 14.63 28.55 8.55
CA GLU A 111 14.72 29.73 7.69
C GLU A 111 15.00 31.00 8.52
N PRO A 112 15.90 31.90 8.06
CA PRO A 112 16.78 31.75 6.89
C PRO A 112 17.85 30.67 7.13
N ALA A 113 18.43 30.13 6.05
CA ALA A 113 19.45 29.10 6.16
C ALA A 113 20.71 29.60 6.89
N ASP A 114 21.10 28.94 7.98
CA ASP A 114 22.30 29.25 8.77
C ASP A 114 23.17 27.99 8.89
N ARG A 115 24.34 27.99 8.26
CA ARG A 115 25.30 26.87 8.24
C ARG A 115 25.81 26.43 9.63
N ARG A 116 25.50 27.18 10.69
CA ARG A 116 25.86 26.82 12.07
C ARG A 116 24.76 26.06 12.79
N LYS A 117 23.55 25.99 12.23
CA LYS A 117 22.38 25.40 12.87
C LYS A 117 21.80 24.25 12.06
N PHE A 118 21.24 23.27 12.75
CA PHE A 118 20.54 22.15 12.12
C PHE A 118 19.26 22.61 11.40
N PRO A 119 18.95 22.08 10.20
CA PRO A 119 19.65 21.00 9.46
C PRO A 119 20.84 21.45 8.59
N HIS A 120 21.04 22.75 8.41
CA HIS A 120 21.98 23.32 7.43
C HIS A 120 23.45 23.06 7.75
N ASN A 121 23.81 22.94 9.02
CA ASN A 121 25.17 22.56 9.45
C ASN A 121 25.56 21.13 9.01
N LEU A 122 24.64 20.17 9.14
CA LEU A 122 24.83 18.81 8.66
C LEU A 122 24.93 18.80 7.13
N LEU A 123 24.01 19.48 6.44
CA LEU A 123 24.03 19.54 4.97
C LEU A 123 25.33 20.14 4.44
N TYR A 124 25.83 21.18 5.10
CA TYR A 124 27.12 21.78 4.76
C TYR A 124 28.30 20.81 4.99
N PHE A 125 28.28 20.02 6.07
CA PHE A 125 29.28 18.99 6.33
C PHE A 125 29.29 17.91 5.22
N ILE A 126 28.10 17.41 4.85
CA ILE A 126 27.93 16.40 3.81
C ILE A 126 28.40 16.93 2.45
N GLU A 127 28.06 18.17 2.11
CA GLU A 127 28.50 18.82 0.86
C GLU A 127 30.03 18.95 0.81
N THR A 128 30.65 19.30 1.93
CA THR A 128 32.11 19.51 2.01
C THR A 128 32.90 18.20 1.90
N HIS A 129 32.40 17.10 2.48
CA HIS A 129 33.09 15.80 2.54
C HIS A 129 32.48 14.74 1.61
N ARG A 130 31.72 15.18 0.60
CA ARG A 130 30.86 14.33 -0.24
C ARG A 130 31.56 13.08 -0.77
N THR A 131 32.68 13.27 -1.46
CA THR A 131 33.43 12.19 -2.12
C THR A 131 33.98 11.21 -1.09
N GLU A 132 34.60 11.72 -0.02
CA GLU A 132 35.15 10.90 1.07
C GLU A 132 34.07 10.05 1.75
N LEU A 133 32.92 10.66 2.08
CA LEU A 133 31.81 9.96 2.73
C LEU A 133 31.26 8.83 1.84
N LEU A 134 31.11 9.09 0.54
CA LEU A 134 30.61 8.12 -0.42
C LEU A 134 31.57 6.95 -0.61
N ASP A 135 32.85 7.23 -0.84
CA ASP A 135 33.88 6.21 -1.07
C ASP A 135 34.02 5.30 0.17
N ARG A 136 34.15 5.90 1.36
CA ARG A 136 34.24 5.14 2.62
C ARG A 136 33.01 4.31 2.91
N PHE A 137 31.82 4.79 2.57
CA PHE A 137 30.59 4.02 2.75
C PHE A 137 30.53 2.83 1.80
N ILE A 138 30.92 3.02 0.53
CA ILE A 138 30.96 1.94 -0.47
C ILE A 138 31.99 0.87 -0.09
N GLU A 139 33.15 1.27 0.46
CA GLU A 139 34.19 0.35 0.94
C GLU A 139 33.69 -0.65 2.01
N LEU A 140 32.71 -0.26 2.85
CA LEU A 140 32.11 -1.13 3.87
C LEU A 140 31.49 -2.40 3.28
N PHE A 141 31.10 -2.38 2.01
CA PHE A 141 30.46 -3.50 1.32
C PHE A 141 31.42 -4.28 0.41
N SER A 142 32.68 -3.85 0.29
CA SER A 142 33.68 -4.44 -0.60
C SER A 142 33.13 -4.61 -2.03
N ASP A 143 33.06 -5.83 -2.56
CA ASP A 143 32.56 -6.15 -3.91
C ASP A 143 31.08 -6.60 -3.92
N SER A 144 30.37 -6.53 -2.79
CA SER A 144 28.99 -7.01 -2.68
C SER A 144 27.97 -6.08 -3.35
N LEU A 145 28.33 -4.80 -3.55
CA LEU A 145 27.51 -3.82 -4.25
C LEU A 145 27.73 -3.86 -5.75
N THR A 146 26.63 -3.97 -6.48
CA THR A 146 26.59 -3.87 -7.94
C THR A 146 26.86 -2.44 -8.40
N GLU A 147 27.33 -2.28 -9.65
CA GLU A 147 27.61 -0.98 -10.26
C GLU A 147 26.39 -0.05 -10.24
N ASP A 148 25.20 -0.59 -10.56
CA ASP A 148 23.92 0.10 -10.44
C ASP A 148 23.68 0.73 -9.05
N SER A 149 23.98 -0.01 -7.98
CA SER A 149 23.78 0.45 -6.60
C SER A 149 24.76 1.57 -6.25
N ARG A 150 25.99 1.52 -6.79
CA ARG A 150 27.00 2.58 -6.63
C ARG A 150 26.60 3.85 -7.37
N ASP A 151 26.09 3.72 -8.60
CA ASP A 151 25.59 4.84 -9.39
C ASP A 151 24.35 5.49 -8.76
N HIS A 152 23.46 4.68 -8.19
CA HIS A 152 22.29 5.15 -7.45
C HIS A 152 22.70 5.99 -6.24
N LEU A 153 23.60 5.48 -5.39
CA LEU A 153 24.13 6.23 -4.25
C LEU A 153 24.83 7.51 -4.70
N THR A 154 25.59 7.46 -5.78
CA THR A 154 26.26 8.64 -6.33
C THR A 154 25.26 9.73 -6.73
N ARG A 155 24.16 9.37 -7.41
CA ARG A 155 23.07 10.31 -7.76
C ARG A 155 22.37 10.86 -6.53
N PHE A 156 22.03 10.01 -5.56
CA PHE A 156 21.38 10.37 -4.31
C PHE A 156 22.12 11.50 -3.55
N VAL A 157 23.45 11.48 -3.59
CA VAL A 157 24.29 12.47 -2.90
C VAL A 157 24.66 13.66 -3.77
N ARG A 158 24.79 13.49 -5.10
CA ARG A 158 25.26 14.54 -6.01
C ARG A 158 24.18 15.48 -6.54
N GLU A 159 22.95 15.04 -6.71
CA GLU A 159 21.89 15.88 -7.31
C GLU A 159 21.64 17.15 -6.47
N GLU A 160 21.95 18.32 -7.04
CA GLU A 160 21.81 19.63 -6.40
C GLU A 160 20.35 20.09 -6.34
N GLU A 161 19.93 20.57 -5.16
CA GLU A 161 18.81 21.45 -4.76
C GLU A 161 17.39 21.27 -5.35
N SER A 162 17.13 20.58 -6.46
CA SER A 162 15.81 20.56 -7.13
C SER A 162 15.30 19.17 -7.52
N GLY A 163 16.08 18.11 -7.33
CA GLY A 163 15.65 16.73 -7.63
C GLY A 163 14.89 16.11 -6.45
N PRO A 164 13.65 15.59 -6.63
CA PRO A 164 12.83 15.01 -5.57
C PRO A 164 13.42 13.76 -4.89
N GLY A 165 14.58 13.26 -5.36
CA GLY A 165 15.26 12.08 -4.83
C GLY A 165 16.52 12.35 -4.00
N SER A 166 17.08 13.57 -4.00
CA SER A 166 18.37 13.82 -3.33
C SER A 166 18.29 13.81 -1.80
N LEU A 167 19.40 13.47 -1.14
CA LEU A 167 19.50 13.50 0.34
C LEU A 167 19.09 14.85 0.92
N ARG A 168 19.63 15.94 0.35
CA ARG A 168 19.36 17.31 0.79
C ARG A 168 17.88 17.66 0.63
N TYR A 169 17.30 17.39 -0.53
CA TYR A 169 15.91 17.69 -0.80
C TYR A 169 14.99 16.98 0.20
N ARG A 170 15.18 15.68 0.40
CA ARG A 170 14.32 14.89 1.32
C ARG A 170 14.35 15.40 2.76
N ILE A 171 15.53 15.68 3.32
CA ILE A 171 15.64 16.21 4.69
C ILE A 171 14.95 17.58 4.80
N VAL A 172 15.18 18.45 3.82
CA VAL A 172 14.65 19.82 3.85
C VAL A 172 13.14 19.84 3.60
N GLU A 173 12.64 19.07 2.65
CA GLU A 173 11.21 19.01 2.31
C GLU A 173 10.38 18.54 3.50
N GLU A 174 10.78 17.47 4.19
CA GLU A 174 10.01 16.96 5.32
C GLU A 174 9.99 17.91 6.51
N LEU A 175 11.10 18.61 6.77
CA LEU A 175 11.13 19.68 7.78
C LEU A 175 10.23 20.86 7.40
N HIS A 176 10.16 21.22 6.11
CA HIS A 176 9.24 22.26 5.64
C HIS A 176 7.78 21.85 5.74
N ASN A 177 7.45 20.59 5.43
CA ASN A 177 6.11 20.03 5.59
C ASN A 177 5.65 20.14 7.05
N LEU A 178 6.50 19.71 7.99
CA LEU A 178 6.20 19.82 9.43
C LEU A 178 6.09 21.28 9.91
N LYS A 179 6.94 22.19 9.39
CA LYS A 179 6.87 23.62 9.70
C LYS A 179 5.54 24.24 9.26
N LYS A 180 5.08 23.92 8.03
CA LYS A 180 3.80 24.38 7.48
C LYS A 180 2.63 23.92 8.36
N GLU A 181 2.66 22.66 8.79
CA GLU A 181 1.63 22.09 9.66
C GLU A 181 1.57 22.80 11.02
N ARG A 182 2.72 22.96 11.69
CA ARG A 182 2.83 23.70 12.95
C ARG A 182 2.27 25.13 12.83
N HIS A 183 2.61 25.81 11.74
CA HIS A 183 2.13 27.18 11.50
C HIS A 183 0.61 27.24 11.30
N SER A 184 0.03 26.27 10.57
CA SER A 184 -1.42 26.17 10.40
C SER A 184 -2.14 26.01 11.74
N LEU A 185 -1.64 25.14 12.63
CA LEU A 185 -2.21 24.96 13.97
C LEU A 185 -2.09 26.22 14.83
N GLN A 186 -0.94 26.92 14.80
CA GLN A 186 -0.74 28.18 15.50
C GLN A 186 -1.73 29.26 15.04
N ASN A 187 -2.00 29.34 13.74
CA ASN A 187 -2.98 30.26 13.18
C ASN A 187 -4.41 29.92 13.65
N LYS A 188 -4.80 28.64 13.67
CA LYS A 188 -6.09 28.20 14.24
C LYS A 188 -6.23 28.56 15.72
N VAL A 189 -5.16 28.38 16.52
CA VAL A 189 -5.14 28.78 17.94
C VAL A 189 -5.34 30.29 18.10
N LYS A 190 -4.70 31.11 17.25
CA LYS A 190 -4.87 32.57 17.25
C LYS A 190 -6.32 32.95 16.94
N LEU A 191 -6.91 32.38 15.89
CA LEU A 191 -8.31 32.60 15.52
C LEU A 191 -9.28 32.24 16.65
N LEU A 192 -9.07 31.10 17.32
CA LEU A 192 -9.89 30.70 18.47
C LEU A 192 -9.74 31.65 19.65
N ARG A 193 -8.53 32.15 19.93
CA ARG A 193 -8.29 33.15 20.97
C ARG A 193 -9.08 34.43 20.68
N ASP A 194 -9.06 34.92 19.44
CA ASP A 194 -9.79 36.12 19.04
C ASP A 194 -11.32 35.91 19.06
N ARG A 195 -11.81 34.70 18.75
CA ARG A 195 -13.24 34.34 18.89
C ARG A 195 -13.68 34.26 20.35
N ILE A 196 -12.86 33.65 21.22
CA ILE A 196 -13.12 33.59 22.67
C ILE A 196 -13.21 34.99 23.26
N ARG A 197 -12.23 35.87 22.94
CA ARG A 197 -12.23 37.25 23.42
C ARG A 197 -13.50 37.99 23.01
N ARG A 198 -13.85 37.95 21.72
CA ARG A 198 -15.08 38.58 21.19
C ARG A 198 -16.35 38.06 21.86
N LYS A 199 -16.39 36.75 22.17
CA LYS A 199 -17.52 36.14 22.88
C LYS A 199 -17.60 36.66 24.32
N GLU A 200 -16.48 36.70 25.03
CA GLU A 200 -16.41 37.18 26.43
C GLU A 200 -16.77 38.67 26.56
N GLU A 201 -16.49 39.46 25.52
CA GLU A 201 -16.83 40.89 25.42
C GLU A 201 -18.29 41.15 24.97
N ASP A 202 -19.02 40.15 24.48
CA ASP A 202 -20.40 40.31 23.99
C ASP A 202 -21.38 40.48 25.18
N PRO A 203 -22.06 41.63 25.31
CA PRO A 203 -23.02 41.86 26.38
C PRO A 203 -24.28 40.99 26.24
N ALA A 204 -24.62 40.53 25.03
CA ALA A 204 -25.77 39.68 24.76
C ALA A 204 -25.39 38.20 25.00
N LYS A 205 -25.31 37.80 26.27
CA LYS A 205 -25.08 36.39 26.66
C LYS A 205 -26.30 35.53 26.32
N GLY A 206 -26.36 35.05 25.08
CA GLY A 206 -27.42 34.17 24.61
C GLY A 206 -27.55 32.85 25.40
N LYS A 207 -28.64 32.11 25.19
CA LYS A 207 -29.00 30.89 25.95
C LYS A 207 -27.93 29.79 25.94
N ASN A 208 -27.08 29.73 24.89
CA ASN A 208 -26.01 28.75 24.72
C ASN A 208 -24.60 29.32 24.99
N TYR A 209 -24.50 30.54 25.53
CA TYR A 209 -23.23 31.26 25.71
C TYR A 209 -22.15 30.43 26.42
N GLU A 210 -22.48 29.86 27.59
CA GLU A 210 -21.51 29.09 28.37
C GLU A 210 -21.02 27.84 27.64
N THR A 211 -21.93 27.12 26.99
CA THR A 211 -21.62 25.89 26.25
C THR A 211 -20.69 26.18 25.08
N GLU A 212 -20.98 27.20 24.29
CA GLU A 212 -20.16 27.58 23.13
C GLU A 212 -18.79 28.14 23.54
N LEU A 213 -18.73 28.92 24.62
CA LEU A 213 -17.47 29.42 25.17
C LEU A 213 -16.58 28.27 25.66
N ASP A 214 -17.17 27.29 26.35
CA ASP A 214 -16.48 26.09 26.80
C ASP A 214 -15.95 25.25 25.62
N GLU A 215 -16.75 25.09 24.56
CA GLU A 215 -16.32 24.40 23.33
C GLU A 215 -15.11 25.09 22.67
N LEU A 216 -15.16 26.42 22.53
CA LEU A 216 -14.05 27.20 21.98
C LEU A 216 -12.78 27.07 22.83
N LYS A 217 -12.91 27.17 24.16
CA LYS A 217 -11.79 27.02 25.11
C LYS A 217 -11.20 25.60 25.04
N ARG A 218 -12.03 24.57 24.93
CA ARG A 218 -11.62 23.17 24.78
C ARG A 218 -10.82 22.96 23.50
N GLU A 219 -11.34 23.44 22.37
CA GLU A 219 -10.68 23.32 21.06
C GLU A 219 -9.34 24.05 21.05
N LYS A 220 -9.28 25.27 21.59
CA LYS A 220 -8.03 26.03 21.72
C LYS A 220 -7.00 25.23 22.51
N SER A 221 -7.40 24.67 23.66
CA SER A 221 -6.53 23.84 24.50
C SER A 221 -6.02 22.60 23.75
N ALA A 222 -6.88 21.93 22.99
CA ALA A 222 -6.51 20.77 22.18
C ALA A 222 -5.46 21.13 21.11
N LEU A 223 -5.70 22.18 20.32
CA LEU A 223 -4.76 22.63 19.29
C LEU A 223 -3.44 23.16 19.89
N GLN A 224 -3.48 23.82 21.05
CA GLN A 224 -2.27 24.23 21.76
C GLN A 224 -1.43 23.03 22.22
N LYS A 225 -2.08 21.96 22.69
CA LYS A 225 -1.40 20.71 23.06
C LYS A 225 -0.73 20.07 21.84
N LEU A 226 -1.40 20.04 20.69
CA LEU A 226 -0.80 19.54 19.44
C LEU A 226 0.46 20.32 19.04
N VAL A 227 0.42 21.65 19.09
CA VAL A 227 1.61 22.49 18.83
C VAL A 227 2.74 22.16 19.82
N SER A 228 2.42 21.93 21.09
CA SER A 228 3.40 21.53 22.10
C SER A 228 3.98 20.14 21.84
N LEU A 229 3.18 19.19 21.36
CA LEU A 229 3.63 17.84 20.99
C LEU A 229 4.61 17.90 19.81
N ILE A 230 4.27 18.63 18.74
CA ILE A 230 5.18 18.84 17.59
C ILE A 230 6.50 19.45 18.06
N ASN A 231 6.45 20.52 18.85
CA ASN A 231 7.67 21.18 19.34
C ASN A 231 8.49 20.28 20.27
N GLY A 232 7.82 19.43 21.05
CA GLY A 232 8.42 18.51 22.00
C GLY A 232 8.88 17.18 21.39
N ARG A 233 8.55 16.87 20.14
CA ARG A 233 8.98 15.62 19.49
C ARG A 233 10.50 15.58 19.36
N ASP A 234 11.06 14.40 19.60
CA ASP A 234 12.50 14.17 19.47
C ASP A 234 12.92 14.25 18.00
N THR A 235 14.04 14.92 17.72
CA THR A 235 14.51 15.16 16.36
C THR A 235 14.96 13.88 15.67
N LEU A 236 15.62 12.94 16.36
CA LEU A 236 16.02 11.67 15.75
C LEU A 236 14.81 10.78 15.49
N ASN A 237 13.84 10.75 16.41
CA ASN A 237 12.59 10.03 16.18
C ASN A 237 11.85 10.55 14.94
N PHE A 238 11.83 11.85 14.71
CA PHE A 238 11.27 12.41 13.48
C PHE A 238 12.01 11.90 12.23
N LEU A 239 13.34 11.93 12.22
CA LEU A 239 14.12 11.45 11.08
C LEU A 239 13.91 9.94 10.81
N THR A 240 13.73 9.12 11.85
CA THR A 240 13.40 7.70 11.70
C THR A 240 11.99 7.48 11.18
N ASP A 241 11.02 8.27 11.67
CA ASP A 241 9.60 8.11 11.32
C ASP A 241 9.34 8.56 9.88
N GLU A 242 9.99 9.63 9.41
CA GLU A 242 9.96 10.08 8.01
C GLU A 242 10.88 9.26 7.09
N GLY A 243 11.55 8.22 7.61
CA GLY A 243 12.38 7.31 6.81
C GLY A 243 13.62 7.93 6.19
N LEU A 244 14.15 9.00 6.80
CA LEU A 244 15.39 9.67 6.43
C LEU A 244 16.61 8.90 6.98
N ILE A 245 16.46 8.24 8.13
CA ILE A 245 17.46 7.34 8.72
C ILE A 245 16.83 5.95 9.03
N PRO A 246 17.63 4.90 9.27
CA PRO A 246 17.11 3.55 9.47
C PRO A 246 16.19 3.43 10.69
N ASN A 247 15.11 2.67 10.54
CA ASN A 247 14.20 2.28 11.62
C ASN A 247 14.03 0.74 11.60
N TYR A 248 13.44 0.18 12.64
CA TYR A 248 13.15 -1.25 12.76
C TYR A 248 12.16 -1.78 11.70
N ALA A 249 11.41 -0.88 11.04
CA ALA A 249 10.53 -1.21 9.92
C ALA A 249 10.77 -0.23 8.76
N PHE A 250 10.55 -0.67 7.51
CA PHE A 250 10.45 0.23 6.36
C PHE A 250 9.23 1.13 6.55
N PRO A 251 9.40 2.45 6.71
CA PRO A 251 8.25 3.35 6.81
C PRO A 251 7.68 3.55 5.40
N GLU A 252 6.46 3.06 5.17
CA GLU A 252 5.53 3.81 4.31
C GLU A 252 5.13 5.06 5.11
N ALA A 253 5.10 6.24 4.49
CA ALA A 253 4.54 7.43 5.14
C ALA A 253 3.12 7.10 5.64
N GLY A 254 2.91 7.18 6.95
CA GLY A 254 1.64 6.85 7.57
C GLY A 254 0.62 7.97 7.48
N VAL A 255 -0.63 7.64 7.77
CA VAL A 255 -1.69 8.61 8.03
C VAL A 255 -1.80 8.80 9.54
N GLN A 256 -1.79 10.06 9.95
CA GLN A 256 -1.88 10.41 11.36
C GLN A 256 -3.33 10.57 11.81
N LEU A 257 -3.69 9.92 12.91
CA LEU A 257 -4.92 10.15 13.66
C LEU A 257 -4.60 10.93 14.93
N ARG A 258 -5.23 12.09 15.07
CA ARG A 258 -5.21 12.89 16.29
C ARG A 258 -6.50 12.71 17.07
N SER A 259 -6.43 11.95 18.16
CA SER A 259 -7.55 11.69 19.04
C SER A 259 -7.59 12.72 20.18
N ILE A 260 -8.62 13.55 20.17
CA ILE A 260 -8.88 14.57 21.19
C ILE A 260 -9.98 14.05 22.12
N ILE A 261 -9.59 13.67 23.32
CA ILE A 261 -10.51 13.21 24.37
C ILE A 261 -10.77 14.35 25.33
N TYR A 262 -12.04 14.57 25.68
CA TYR A 262 -12.39 15.58 26.69
C TYR A 262 -13.33 15.06 27.78
N ARG A 263 -13.19 15.61 28.98
CA ARG A 263 -14.06 15.35 30.13
C ARG A 263 -14.37 16.64 30.87
N LYS A 264 -15.64 16.88 31.17
CA LYS A 264 -16.06 18.05 31.97
C LYS A 264 -15.46 17.96 33.38
N LYS A 265 -14.87 19.05 33.88
CA LYS A 265 -14.34 19.14 35.25
C LYS A 265 -15.49 19.24 36.26
N GLN A 266 -15.35 18.57 37.40
CA GLN A 266 -16.35 18.63 38.48
C GLN A 266 -16.27 19.93 39.30
N LYS A 267 -15.09 20.53 39.45
CA LYS A 267 -14.88 21.86 40.06
C LYS A 267 -14.20 22.78 39.05
N ARG A 268 -14.79 23.96 38.81
CA ARG A 268 -14.21 25.03 37.97
C ARG A 268 -13.44 25.98 38.90
N GLN A 269 -12.17 26.25 38.61
CA GLN A 269 -11.43 27.38 39.19
C GLN A 269 -11.61 28.61 38.28
N GLU A 270 -11.66 29.81 38.86
CA GLU A 270 -11.74 31.05 38.08
C GLU A 270 -10.56 31.16 37.11
N GLY A 271 -10.85 31.36 35.82
CA GLY A 271 -9.85 31.46 34.76
C GLY A 271 -9.48 30.15 34.04
N GLU A 272 -9.85 28.97 34.58
CA GLU A 272 -9.62 27.69 33.90
C GLU A 272 -10.78 27.26 32.99
N GLY A 273 -10.47 26.59 31.88
CA GLY A 273 -11.49 25.97 31.01
C GLY A 273 -12.23 24.83 31.73
N GLY A 274 -13.53 24.69 31.46
CA GLY A 274 -14.42 23.72 32.11
C GLY A 274 -14.15 22.23 31.79
N TYR A 275 -13.09 21.92 31.03
CA TYR A 275 -12.80 20.58 30.53
C TYR A 275 -11.33 20.19 30.77
N ASN A 276 -11.11 18.92 31.09
CA ASN A 276 -9.84 18.26 30.90
C ASN A 276 -9.79 17.74 29.47
N THR A 277 -8.66 17.94 28.80
CA THR A 277 -8.42 17.47 27.43
C THR A 277 -7.18 16.60 27.40
N TRP A 278 -7.24 15.46 26.76
CA TRP A 278 -6.08 14.61 26.45
C TRP A 278 -5.99 14.47 24.94
N VAL A 279 -4.76 14.46 24.43
CA VAL A 279 -4.50 14.31 23.01
C VAL A 279 -3.60 13.12 22.83
N TYR A 280 -3.99 12.21 21.95
CA TYR A 280 -3.22 11.03 21.58
C TYR A 280 -2.97 11.06 20.08
N GLU A 281 -1.76 10.72 19.66
CA GLU A 281 -1.37 10.61 18.26
C GLU A 281 -1.16 9.14 17.94
N TYR A 282 -1.80 8.68 16.88
CA TYR A 282 -1.65 7.32 16.35
C TYR A 282 -1.30 7.41 14.88
N GLU A 283 -0.41 6.53 14.43
CA GLU A 283 -0.05 6.42 13.04
C GLU A 283 -0.48 5.05 12.49
N ARG A 284 -0.93 5.05 11.24
CA ARG A 284 -1.23 3.84 10.47
C ARG A 284 -0.57 3.90 9.11
N PRO A 285 0.00 2.78 8.61
CA PRO A 285 0.49 2.72 7.23
C PRO A 285 -0.60 3.16 6.26
N ALA A 286 -0.25 3.93 5.23
CA ALA A 286 -1.21 4.52 4.31
C ALA A 286 -2.16 3.48 3.68
N ALA A 287 -1.67 2.27 3.39
CA ALA A 287 -2.46 1.19 2.79
C ALA A 287 -3.65 0.74 3.66
N SER A 288 -3.46 0.69 4.98
CA SER A 288 -4.51 0.35 5.94
C SER A 288 -5.33 1.58 6.33
N ALA A 289 -4.69 2.74 6.42
CA ALA A 289 -5.32 3.97 6.90
C ALA A 289 -6.49 4.44 6.05
N ILE A 290 -6.43 4.29 4.72
CA ILE A 290 -7.54 4.68 3.85
C ILE A 290 -8.83 3.89 4.16
N ALA A 291 -8.76 2.77 4.89
CA ALA A 291 -9.92 2.03 5.41
C ALA A 291 -10.09 2.23 6.94
N GLU A 292 -9.05 2.00 7.75
CA GLU A 292 -9.12 2.09 9.22
C GLU A 292 -9.39 3.50 9.75
N LEU A 293 -8.89 4.52 9.04
CA LEU A 293 -9.02 5.93 9.38
C LEU A 293 -9.97 6.67 8.42
N ALA A 294 -10.80 5.91 7.70
CA ALA A 294 -11.81 6.48 6.82
C ALA A 294 -12.81 7.35 7.61
N PRO A 295 -13.37 8.42 7.00
CA PRO A 295 -14.42 9.23 7.61
C PRO A 295 -15.55 8.36 8.18
N ALA A 296 -16.04 8.74 9.36
CA ALA A 296 -17.07 8.04 10.12
C ALA A 296 -16.70 6.65 10.67
N ASN A 297 -15.52 6.10 10.35
CA ASN A 297 -15.08 4.82 10.88
C ASN A 297 -14.67 4.90 12.36
N HIS A 298 -14.75 3.77 13.06
CA HIS A 298 -14.27 3.61 14.44
C HIS A 298 -12.86 3.04 14.49
N PHE A 299 -12.00 3.74 15.21
CA PHE A 299 -10.63 3.34 15.49
C PHE A 299 -10.47 2.92 16.95
N TYR A 300 -9.79 1.80 17.18
CA TYR A 300 -9.61 1.21 18.51
C TYR A 300 -8.13 1.25 18.90
N ALA A 301 -7.79 1.97 19.97
CA ALA A 301 -6.42 2.06 20.50
C ALA A 301 -6.39 2.46 21.97
N GLY A 302 -5.42 1.93 22.73
CA GLY A 302 -5.19 2.33 24.13
C GLY A 302 -6.40 2.11 25.07
N GLY A 303 -7.20 1.07 24.82
CA GLY A 303 -8.44 0.81 25.57
C GLY A 303 -9.59 1.77 25.24
N ARG A 304 -9.50 2.50 24.12
CA ARG A 304 -10.51 3.46 23.67
C ARG A 304 -11.04 3.12 22.27
N LYS A 305 -12.30 3.46 22.03
CA LYS A 305 -12.98 3.49 20.73
C LYS A 305 -13.23 4.95 20.35
N VAL A 306 -12.73 5.40 19.20
CA VAL A 306 -12.89 6.80 18.74
C VAL A 306 -13.40 6.83 17.31
N ARG A 307 -14.34 7.73 17.01
CA ARG A 307 -14.89 7.87 15.66
C ARG A 307 -14.16 8.98 14.91
N VAL A 308 -13.67 8.68 13.71
CA VAL A 308 -13.04 9.68 12.83
C VAL A 308 -14.11 10.66 12.38
N ASP A 309 -13.98 11.92 12.79
CA ASP A 309 -15.01 12.94 12.63
C ASP A 309 -14.56 14.16 11.82
N GLN A 310 -13.30 14.20 11.40
CA GLN A 310 -12.76 15.27 10.57
C GLN A 310 -11.51 14.84 9.79
N VAL A 311 -11.43 15.25 8.52
CA VAL A 311 -10.22 15.20 7.70
C VAL A 311 -9.52 16.56 7.76
N ASP A 312 -8.19 16.57 7.90
CA ASP A 312 -7.44 17.84 7.89
C ASP A 312 -7.26 18.38 6.47
N MET A 313 -8.14 19.31 6.07
CA MET A 313 -8.14 19.92 4.73
C MET A 313 -6.90 20.76 4.42
N ASN A 314 -6.07 21.12 5.41
CA ASN A 314 -4.84 21.86 5.15
C ASN A 314 -3.77 21.00 4.46
N VAL A 315 -3.74 19.72 4.82
CA VAL A 315 -2.75 18.75 4.33
C VAL A 315 -3.38 17.71 3.39
N SER A 316 -4.70 17.55 3.45
CA SER A 316 -5.49 16.63 2.64
C SER A 316 -6.49 17.44 1.79
N GLN A 317 -5.97 18.22 0.84
CA GLN A 317 -6.80 19.05 -0.04
C GLN A 317 -7.67 18.18 -0.95
N VAL A 318 -8.83 18.70 -1.34
CA VAL A 318 -9.70 18.04 -2.32
C VAL A 318 -9.18 18.34 -3.70
N GLU A 319 -9.01 17.28 -4.46
CA GLU A 319 -8.54 17.30 -5.82
C GLU A 319 -9.58 16.69 -6.73
N THR A 320 -9.70 17.19 -7.95
CA THR A 320 -10.59 16.60 -8.94
C THR A 320 -9.78 15.74 -9.89
N TRP A 321 -10.05 14.45 -9.87
CA TRP A 321 -9.41 13.46 -10.73
C TRP A 321 -10.36 13.00 -11.81
N ARG A 322 -9.83 12.80 -13.02
CA ARG A 322 -10.51 12.07 -14.08
C ARG A 322 -9.96 10.65 -14.12
N ILE A 323 -10.82 9.65 -13.99
CA ILE A 323 -10.44 8.23 -14.00
C ILE A 323 -11.09 7.57 -15.19
N CYS A 324 -10.36 6.77 -15.96
CA CYS A 324 -10.92 6.13 -17.14
C CYS A 324 -11.91 5.02 -16.75
N ASN A 325 -13.04 4.98 -17.46
CA ASN A 325 -14.02 3.91 -17.33
C ASN A 325 -13.49 2.55 -17.80
N ASN A 326 -12.54 2.52 -18.74
CA ASN A 326 -12.12 1.31 -19.43
C ASN A 326 -10.69 0.83 -19.09
N CYS A 327 -9.79 1.69 -18.61
CA CYS A 327 -8.45 1.30 -18.16
C CYS A 327 -8.09 1.99 -16.85
N SER A 328 -6.93 1.66 -16.28
CA SER A 328 -6.47 2.20 -15.00
C SER A 328 -5.91 3.63 -15.06
N HIS A 329 -5.88 4.24 -16.24
CA HIS A 329 -5.34 5.58 -16.43
C HIS A 329 -6.17 6.64 -15.71
N SER A 330 -5.48 7.58 -15.06
CA SER A 330 -6.12 8.68 -14.32
C SER A 330 -5.30 9.95 -14.36
N GLU A 331 -5.96 11.11 -14.49
CA GLU A 331 -5.30 12.42 -14.57
C GLU A 331 -5.88 13.39 -13.54
N LEU A 332 -5.02 14.20 -12.92
CA LEU A 332 -5.45 15.33 -12.09
C LEU A 332 -5.90 16.47 -13.01
N ILE A 333 -7.13 16.94 -12.82
CA ILE A 333 -7.69 18.00 -13.66
C ILE A 333 -7.00 19.34 -13.35
N GLY A 334 -6.63 20.07 -14.40
CA GLY A 334 -6.01 21.40 -14.31
C GLY A 334 -4.50 21.43 -14.54
N LEU A 335 -3.85 20.26 -14.68
CA LEU A 335 -2.44 20.17 -15.07
C LEU A 335 -2.24 20.08 -16.59
N GLU A 336 -3.12 19.35 -17.27
CA GLU A 336 -3.06 19.12 -18.71
C GLU A 336 -4.32 19.61 -19.42
N PRO A 337 -4.23 19.95 -20.74
CA PRO A 337 -5.41 20.28 -21.54
C PRO A 337 -6.38 19.10 -21.59
N GLU A 338 -7.69 19.38 -21.59
CA GLU A 338 -8.71 18.35 -21.66
C GLU A 338 -8.66 17.60 -23.01
N LYS A 339 -8.48 16.28 -22.93
CA LYS A 339 -8.48 15.37 -24.08
C LYS A 339 -9.89 14.83 -24.32
N SER A 340 -10.27 14.63 -25.59
CA SER A 340 -11.58 14.08 -25.97
C SER A 340 -11.70 12.57 -25.73
N SER A 341 -10.56 11.87 -25.67
CA SER A 341 -10.50 10.43 -25.41
C SER A 341 -9.37 10.09 -24.44
N CYS A 342 -9.47 8.91 -23.82
CA CYS A 342 -8.43 8.45 -22.90
C CYS A 342 -7.10 8.27 -23.65
N PRO A 343 -5.99 8.88 -23.21
CA PRO A 343 -4.72 8.79 -23.92
C PRO A 343 -4.11 7.38 -23.92
N ASN A 344 -4.47 6.52 -22.96
CA ASN A 344 -3.92 5.17 -22.88
C ASN A 344 -4.72 4.14 -23.71
N CYS A 345 -6.05 4.11 -23.55
CA CYS A 345 -6.92 3.10 -24.17
C CYS A 345 -7.86 3.63 -25.26
N GLY A 346 -7.91 4.94 -25.50
CA GLY A 346 -8.75 5.56 -26.53
C GLY A 346 -10.24 5.65 -26.21
N SER A 347 -10.68 5.37 -24.98
CA SER A 347 -12.11 5.43 -24.65
C SER A 347 -12.69 6.84 -24.82
N MET A 348 -13.79 6.97 -25.56
CA MET A 348 -14.53 8.21 -25.77
C MET A 348 -15.33 8.67 -24.55
N LEU A 349 -15.61 7.76 -23.60
CA LEU A 349 -16.28 8.10 -22.33
C LEU A 349 -15.34 8.84 -21.37
N TRP A 350 -14.08 9.05 -21.73
CA TRP A 350 -13.11 9.82 -20.96
C TRP A 350 -13.55 11.26 -20.71
N SER A 351 -14.17 11.91 -21.71
CA SER A 351 -14.61 13.30 -21.60
C SER A 351 -15.91 13.46 -20.79
N ASP A 352 -16.54 12.37 -20.37
CA ASP A 352 -17.79 12.40 -19.60
C ASP A 352 -17.55 13.01 -18.21
N GLU A 353 -18.47 13.88 -17.76
CA GLU A 353 -18.45 14.47 -16.42
C GLU A 353 -18.54 13.39 -15.32
N GLY A 354 -19.19 12.26 -15.60
CA GLY A 354 -19.25 11.10 -14.69
C GLY A 354 -17.90 10.43 -14.42
N GLN A 355 -16.86 10.75 -15.21
CA GLN A 355 -15.49 10.29 -14.96
C GLN A 355 -14.70 11.25 -14.06
N LYS A 356 -15.21 12.46 -13.79
CA LYS A 356 -14.60 13.41 -12.85
C LYS A 356 -15.07 13.11 -11.43
N ARG A 357 -14.12 12.91 -10.51
CA ARG A 357 -14.41 12.58 -9.11
C ARG A 357 -13.58 13.46 -8.18
N SER A 358 -14.23 13.96 -7.14
CA SER A 358 -13.55 14.62 -6.04
C SER A 358 -12.88 13.56 -5.17
N MET A 359 -11.60 13.73 -4.90
CA MET A 359 -10.80 12.78 -4.15
C MET A 359 -9.94 13.53 -3.14
N VAL A 360 -9.63 12.88 -2.03
CA VAL A 360 -8.74 13.42 -1.00
C VAL A 360 -7.61 12.43 -0.75
N ARG A 361 -6.38 12.92 -0.87
CA ARG A 361 -5.20 12.17 -0.43
C ARG A 361 -5.17 12.18 1.10
N LEU A 362 -5.48 11.05 1.71
CA LEU A 362 -5.61 10.98 3.17
C LEU A 362 -4.22 11.08 3.82
N ARG A 363 -3.94 12.17 4.55
CA ARG A 363 -2.68 12.34 5.31
C ARG A 363 -2.90 12.47 6.81
N GLN A 364 -3.96 13.15 7.21
CA GLN A 364 -4.27 13.37 8.62
C GLN A 364 -5.76 13.48 8.88
N VAL A 365 -6.21 12.86 9.97
CA VAL A 365 -7.58 12.92 10.46
C VAL A 365 -7.62 13.24 11.96
N PHE A 366 -8.76 13.76 12.41
CA PHE A 366 -9.05 13.97 13.81
C PHE A 366 -10.23 13.10 14.26
N ALA A 367 -10.21 12.73 15.53
CA ALA A 367 -11.34 12.15 16.23
C ALA A 367 -11.53 12.89 17.54
N THR A 368 -12.63 13.64 17.66
CA THR A 368 -12.97 14.36 18.90
C THR A 368 -14.09 13.63 19.62
N THR A 369 -13.82 13.09 20.81
CA THR A 369 -14.77 12.22 21.53
C THR A 369 -14.77 12.51 23.03
N SER A 370 -15.91 12.36 23.68
CA SER A 370 -15.97 12.49 25.14
C SER A 370 -15.29 11.29 25.83
N ASP A 371 -14.72 11.50 27.02
CA ASP A 371 -14.06 10.41 27.78
C ASP A 371 -15.02 9.26 28.09
N ARG A 372 -16.33 9.54 28.24
CA ARG A 372 -17.36 8.53 28.48
C ARG A 372 -17.59 7.66 27.24
N GLU A 373 -17.84 8.26 26.08
CA GLU A 373 -18.12 7.53 24.83
C GLU A 373 -16.88 6.83 24.29
N SER A 374 -15.69 7.34 24.61
CA SER A 374 -14.45 6.73 24.12
C SER A 374 -14.08 5.44 24.85
N ARG A 375 -14.68 5.12 25.99
CA ARG A 375 -14.35 3.91 26.75
C ARG A 375 -15.02 2.70 26.10
N ILE A 376 -14.26 1.61 26.00
CA ILE A 376 -14.80 0.31 25.58
C ILE A 376 -15.59 -0.25 26.77
N GLY A 377 -16.86 -0.56 26.58
CA GLY A 377 -17.71 -1.21 27.58
C GLY A 377 -17.91 -2.69 27.27
N ASP A 378 -18.73 -3.36 28.09
CA ASP A 378 -19.17 -4.74 27.88
C ASP A 378 -20.37 -4.83 26.92
N ASP A 379 -20.64 -3.76 26.17
CA ASP A 379 -21.75 -3.64 25.22
C ASP A 379 -21.51 -4.43 23.92
N SER A 380 -20.26 -4.76 23.60
CA SER A 380 -19.89 -5.64 22.49
C SER A 380 -18.49 -6.24 22.70
N ASP A 381 -18.38 -7.56 22.62
CA ASP A 381 -17.08 -8.27 22.60
C ASP A 381 -16.35 -8.14 21.25
N GLU A 382 -17.07 -7.76 20.19
CA GLU A 382 -16.54 -7.66 18.83
C GLU A 382 -16.35 -6.19 18.39
N ARG A 383 -15.32 -5.98 17.56
CA ARG A 383 -15.11 -4.70 16.87
C ARG A 383 -16.16 -4.56 15.77
N GLU A 384 -16.80 -3.39 15.69
CA GLU A 384 -17.69 -3.08 14.56
C GLU A 384 -16.93 -3.13 13.23
N PRO A 385 -17.24 -4.09 12.33
CA PRO A 385 -16.53 -4.21 11.07
C PRO A 385 -17.17 -3.29 10.01
N SER A 386 -16.42 -2.29 9.56
CA SER A 386 -16.77 -1.52 8.36
C SER A 386 -16.03 -2.06 7.15
N PHE A 387 -16.79 -2.46 6.12
CA PHE A 387 -16.23 -2.99 4.87
C PHE A 387 -16.26 -1.92 3.78
N TYR A 388 -15.09 -1.66 3.21
CA TYR A 388 -14.89 -0.66 2.16
C TYR A 388 -14.55 -1.32 0.82
N GLU A 389 -15.00 -0.72 -0.27
CA GLU A 389 -14.58 -1.09 -1.62
C GLU A 389 -13.27 -0.37 -1.98
N LYS A 390 -12.19 -1.14 -2.15
CA LYS A 390 -10.87 -0.61 -2.52
C LYS A 390 -10.42 -1.16 -3.87
N GLN A 391 -9.81 -0.30 -4.68
CA GLN A 391 -9.21 -0.69 -5.96
C GLN A 391 -7.81 -0.09 -6.08
N LEU A 392 -6.85 -0.90 -6.52
CA LEU A 392 -5.50 -0.45 -6.85
C LEU A 392 -5.40 -0.25 -8.36
N LEU A 393 -5.21 0.98 -8.80
CA LEU A 393 -5.03 1.35 -10.20
C LEU A 393 -3.54 1.49 -10.51
N LEU A 394 -3.09 0.83 -11.58
CA LEU A 394 -1.74 0.95 -12.11
C LEU A 394 -1.74 1.92 -13.29
N ASP A 395 -0.88 2.92 -13.25
CA ASP A 395 -0.64 3.86 -14.36
C ASP A 395 0.85 4.06 -14.60
N PHE A 396 1.26 4.13 -15.87
CA PHE A 396 2.67 4.30 -16.24
C PHE A 396 2.78 4.79 -17.69
N ASN A 397 3.88 5.46 -18.00
CA ASN A 397 4.21 5.91 -19.35
C ASN A 397 5.05 4.86 -20.08
N GLN A 398 4.91 4.83 -21.41
CA GLN A 398 5.65 3.90 -22.26
C GLN A 398 7.18 4.07 -22.14
N GLU A 399 7.64 5.30 -21.88
CA GLU A 399 9.07 5.62 -21.66
C GLU A 399 9.68 4.95 -20.42
N HIS A 400 8.86 4.50 -19.49
CA HIS A 400 9.31 3.79 -18.29
C HIS A 400 9.43 2.28 -18.50
N VAL A 401 8.94 1.76 -19.63
CA VAL A 401 9.21 0.39 -20.08
C VAL A 401 10.64 0.35 -20.59
N THR A 402 11.52 -0.32 -19.83
CA THR A 402 12.97 -0.31 -20.11
C THR A 402 13.46 -1.63 -20.67
N ASP A 403 12.86 -2.74 -20.26
CA ASP A 403 13.15 -4.07 -20.78
C ASP A 403 11.86 -4.88 -20.91
N ALA A 404 11.65 -5.55 -22.04
CA ALA A 404 10.51 -6.44 -22.23
C ALA A 404 10.90 -7.68 -23.04
N TYR A 405 10.31 -8.82 -22.68
CA TYR A 405 10.51 -10.10 -23.33
C TYR A 405 9.18 -10.78 -23.58
N ARG A 406 9.03 -11.42 -24.74
CA ARG A 406 7.83 -12.19 -25.09
C ARG A 406 8.22 -13.57 -25.60
N LEU A 407 7.32 -14.54 -25.47
CA LEU A 407 7.47 -15.80 -26.20
C LEU A 407 7.23 -15.55 -27.69
N ASP A 408 8.10 -16.11 -28.51
CA ASP A 408 7.92 -16.12 -29.96
C ASP A 408 6.99 -17.25 -30.39
N SER A 409 5.69 -17.06 -30.12
CA SER A 409 4.62 -18.00 -30.45
C SER A 409 3.33 -17.25 -30.79
N ASP A 410 2.68 -17.63 -31.89
CA ASP A 410 1.35 -17.12 -32.27
C ASP A 410 0.20 -17.71 -31.45
N ASP A 411 0.45 -18.76 -30.67
CA ASP A 411 -0.59 -19.48 -29.92
C ASP A 411 -0.59 -19.16 -28.42
N VAL A 412 0.56 -18.71 -27.87
CA VAL A 412 0.73 -18.44 -26.44
C VAL A 412 1.18 -16.99 -26.24
N ALA A 413 0.24 -16.13 -25.86
CA ALA A 413 0.52 -14.76 -25.47
C ALA A 413 1.07 -14.73 -24.04
N PHE A 414 2.38 -14.91 -23.88
CA PHE A 414 3.11 -14.77 -22.62
C PHE A 414 4.35 -13.88 -22.81
N GLY A 415 4.63 -13.09 -21.79
CA GLY A 415 5.81 -12.23 -21.75
C GLY A 415 5.87 -11.45 -20.45
N PHE A 416 6.98 -10.76 -20.22
CA PHE A 416 7.15 -9.91 -19.05
C PHE A 416 7.93 -8.65 -19.40
N GLU A 417 7.57 -7.52 -18.79
CA GLU A 417 8.22 -6.22 -19.00
C GLU A 417 8.49 -5.51 -17.68
N PHE A 418 9.62 -4.80 -17.63
CA PHE A 418 10.08 -4.01 -16.50
C PHE A 418 9.65 -2.56 -16.65
N LEU A 419 8.98 -2.07 -15.62
CA LEU A 419 8.62 -0.68 -15.42
C LEU A 419 9.61 -0.09 -14.41
N SER A 420 10.52 0.75 -14.89
CA SER A 420 11.45 1.52 -14.05
C SER A 420 10.72 2.49 -13.12
N LYS A 421 9.51 2.91 -13.52
CA LYS A 421 8.59 3.71 -12.71
C LYS A 421 7.14 3.40 -13.10
N ALA A 422 6.37 2.99 -12.11
CA ALA A 422 4.94 2.75 -12.18
C ALA A 422 4.25 3.47 -11.03
N THR A 423 3.13 4.13 -11.29
CA THR A 423 2.33 4.81 -10.27
C THR A 423 1.16 3.93 -9.86
N PHE A 424 1.09 3.64 -8.57
CA PHE A 424 0.05 2.85 -7.95
C PHE A 424 -0.88 3.76 -7.17
N ARG A 425 -2.14 3.81 -7.56
CA ARG A 425 -3.18 4.61 -6.93
C ARG A 425 -4.22 3.70 -6.28
N GLU A 426 -4.19 3.62 -4.95
CA GLU A 426 -5.18 2.85 -4.20
C GLU A 426 -6.32 3.79 -3.76
N ILE A 427 -7.54 3.47 -4.17
CA ILE A 427 -8.71 4.31 -3.92
C ILE A 427 -9.70 3.54 -3.06
N ASN A 428 -10.15 4.16 -1.97
CA ASN A 428 -11.31 3.73 -1.19
C ASN A 428 -12.55 4.46 -1.72
N PHE A 429 -13.44 3.68 -2.33
CA PHE A 429 -14.71 4.15 -2.90
C PHE A 429 -15.86 4.23 -1.89
N GLY A 430 -15.56 3.99 -0.63
CA GLY A 430 -16.46 4.04 0.50
C GLY A 430 -17.11 2.70 0.82
N GLU A 431 -18.17 2.75 1.62
CA GLU A 431 -18.83 1.55 2.16
C GLU A 431 -19.61 0.81 1.06
N LYS A 432 -19.69 -0.52 1.17
CA LYS A 432 -20.59 -1.32 0.32
C LYS A 432 -22.03 -0.90 0.62
N GLY A 433 -22.76 -0.44 -0.41
CA GLY A 433 -24.17 -0.08 -0.29
C GLY A 433 -24.98 -0.61 -1.47
N GLU A 434 -26.08 -1.31 -1.20
CA GLU A 434 -26.96 -1.86 -2.25
C GLU A 434 -27.68 -0.78 -3.07
N PHE A 435 -27.81 0.44 -2.52
CA PHE A 435 -28.52 1.58 -3.12
C PHE A 435 -27.62 2.74 -3.57
N ALA A 436 -26.30 2.50 -3.75
CA ALA A 436 -25.37 3.54 -4.21
C ALA A 436 -25.32 3.65 -5.74
N GLU A 437 -24.94 4.83 -6.25
CA GLU A 437 -24.66 5.05 -7.67
C GLU A 437 -23.61 4.04 -8.16
N LYS A 438 -23.92 3.35 -9.26
CA LYS A 438 -22.98 2.46 -9.93
C LYS A 438 -22.04 3.29 -10.77
N VAL A 439 -20.74 3.11 -10.54
CA VAL A 439 -19.72 3.78 -11.33
C VAL A 439 -18.75 2.74 -11.88
N THR A 440 -18.42 2.92 -13.16
CA THR A 440 -17.49 2.04 -13.88
C THR A 440 -16.11 2.67 -13.93
N PHE A 441 -15.12 2.00 -13.35
CA PHE A 441 -13.71 2.40 -13.42
C PHE A 441 -12.84 1.21 -13.78
N ALA A 442 -11.91 1.41 -14.72
CA ALA A 442 -11.01 0.37 -15.21
C ALA A 442 -11.72 -0.95 -15.63
N GLY A 443 -12.92 -0.84 -16.21
CA GLY A 443 -13.74 -1.97 -16.65
C GLY A 443 -14.59 -2.62 -15.54
N VAL A 444 -14.56 -2.09 -14.31
CA VAL A 444 -15.28 -2.65 -13.16
C VAL A 444 -16.40 -1.71 -12.70
N GLU A 445 -17.64 -2.18 -12.83
CA GLU A 445 -18.84 -1.48 -12.38
C GLU A 445 -19.25 -1.95 -10.98
N LEU A 446 -19.24 -1.04 -10.00
CA LEU A 446 -19.66 -1.33 -8.63
C LEU A 446 -20.45 -0.16 -8.04
N PRO A 447 -21.42 -0.43 -7.14
CA PRO A 447 -22.09 0.62 -6.37
C PRO A 447 -21.11 1.19 -5.35
N ARG A 448 -20.91 2.51 -5.36
CA ARG A 448 -19.84 3.17 -4.59
C ARG A 448 -20.40 4.35 -3.78
N LYS A 449 -20.46 4.21 -2.44
CA LYS A 449 -20.97 5.26 -1.55
C LYS A 449 -19.83 6.13 -1.03
N ALA A 450 -19.62 7.29 -1.66
CA ALA A 450 -18.57 8.23 -1.29
C ALA A 450 -18.80 8.89 0.09
N PHE A 451 -17.75 9.54 0.61
CA PHE A 451 -17.78 10.24 1.90
C PHE A 451 -18.28 11.68 1.76
N GLY A 452 -19.16 12.11 2.67
CA GLY A 452 -19.63 13.50 2.78
C GLY A 452 -18.77 14.32 3.75
N LEU A 453 -18.17 15.42 3.26
CA LEU A 453 -17.29 16.29 4.04
C LEU A 453 -17.67 17.78 3.91
N CYS A 454 -17.37 18.59 4.92
CA CYS A 454 -17.39 20.04 4.76
C CYS A 454 -16.16 20.51 3.96
N ARG A 455 -16.38 21.30 2.91
CA ARG A 455 -15.34 21.82 2.00
C ARG A 455 -14.23 22.61 2.68
N HIS A 456 -14.55 23.34 3.75
CA HIS A 456 -13.59 24.25 4.39
C HIS A 456 -12.89 23.65 5.60
N CYS A 457 -13.57 22.82 6.38
CA CYS A 457 -13.02 22.30 7.63
C CYS A 457 -12.86 20.78 7.65
N GLY A 458 -13.36 20.06 6.64
CA GLY A 458 -13.24 18.60 6.53
C GLY A 458 -14.06 17.82 7.53
N LYS A 459 -14.98 18.47 8.25
CA LYS A 459 -15.87 17.79 9.21
C LYS A 459 -16.73 16.78 8.47
N VAL A 460 -16.82 15.57 9.01
CA VAL A 460 -17.60 14.48 8.43
C VAL A 460 -19.09 14.78 8.59
N GLN A 461 -19.83 14.64 7.50
CA GLN A 461 -21.28 14.84 7.47
C GLN A 461 -21.99 13.51 7.73
N ASP A 462 -23.08 13.56 8.49
CA ASP A 462 -24.01 12.43 8.58
C ASP A 462 -25.15 12.66 7.57
N HIS A 463 -25.71 11.60 6.98
CA HIS A 463 -26.83 11.70 6.03
C HIS A 463 -28.16 12.16 6.64
N ASN A 464 -28.16 12.56 7.92
CA ASN A 464 -29.36 12.91 8.70
C ASN A 464 -29.73 14.41 8.62
N GLY A 465 -29.19 15.15 7.65
CA GLY A 465 -29.69 16.47 7.23
C GLY A 465 -29.18 17.71 7.97
N ARG A 466 -28.40 17.60 9.06
CA ARG A 466 -27.75 18.77 9.70
C ARG A 466 -26.29 18.88 9.27
N ILE A 467 -25.94 20.04 8.72
CA ILE A 467 -24.56 20.33 8.30
C ILE A 467 -23.69 20.51 9.54
N LYS A 468 -22.58 19.77 9.59
CA LYS A 468 -21.61 19.83 10.68
C LYS A 468 -20.39 20.64 10.26
N HIS A 469 -19.96 21.56 11.11
CA HIS A 469 -18.76 22.36 10.91
C HIS A 469 -17.83 22.28 12.13
N GLY A 470 -16.52 22.36 11.89
CA GLY A 470 -15.54 22.61 12.94
C GLY A 470 -15.69 24.01 13.54
N LEU A 471 -15.24 24.21 14.77
CA LEU A 471 -15.47 25.48 15.49
C LEU A 471 -14.78 26.68 14.87
N THR A 472 -13.72 26.46 14.09
CA THR A 472 -12.97 27.49 13.34
C THR A 472 -13.41 27.64 11.89
N CYS A 473 -14.42 26.88 11.45
CA CYS A 473 -14.90 26.95 10.07
C CYS A 473 -15.40 28.37 9.75
N THR A 474 -15.14 28.82 8.51
CA THR A 474 -15.64 30.09 7.97
C THR A 474 -17.15 30.02 7.71
N SER A 475 -17.64 28.86 7.28
CA SER A 475 -19.05 28.65 6.93
C SER A 475 -19.91 28.15 8.09
N ARG A 476 -19.40 28.18 9.33
CA ARG A 476 -20.14 27.67 10.50
C ARG A 476 -21.50 28.35 10.68
N ASP A 477 -21.57 29.64 10.39
CA ASP A 477 -22.78 30.45 10.55
C ASP A 477 -23.52 30.65 9.21
N GLN A 478 -23.11 29.94 8.15
CA GLN A 478 -23.65 30.01 6.80
C GLN A 478 -23.96 28.59 6.29
N GLU A 479 -25.00 27.97 6.84
CA GLU A 479 -25.45 26.64 6.43
C GLU A 479 -25.92 26.65 4.97
N SER A 480 -25.17 25.97 4.11
CA SER A 480 -25.49 25.83 2.69
C SER A 480 -24.84 24.56 2.16
N ASP A 481 -25.58 23.82 1.34
CA ASP A 481 -25.09 22.62 0.64
C ASP A 481 -23.87 22.94 -0.25
N ARG A 482 -23.69 24.20 -0.68
CA ARG A 482 -22.50 24.64 -1.42
C ARG A 482 -21.19 24.46 -0.64
N ASN A 483 -21.28 24.43 0.69
CA ASN A 483 -20.15 24.23 1.59
C ASN A 483 -19.86 22.74 1.85
N LEU A 484 -20.64 21.84 1.26
CA LEU A 484 -20.45 20.40 1.32
C LEU A 484 -19.69 19.87 0.10
N ILE A 485 -19.11 18.69 0.30
CA ILE A 485 -18.59 17.84 -0.75
C ILE A 485 -19.25 16.49 -0.51
N ASP A 486 -20.30 16.21 -1.29
CA ASP A 486 -21.16 15.05 -1.07
C ASP A 486 -20.53 13.73 -1.54
N CYS A 487 -19.53 13.81 -2.43
CA CYS A 487 -18.83 12.66 -2.97
C CYS A 487 -17.31 12.83 -2.98
N VAL A 488 -16.65 12.46 -1.89
CA VAL A 488 -15.18 12.35 -1.83
C VAL A 488 -14.77 10.89 -1.71
N TYR A 489 -13.86 10.43 -2.58
CA TYR A 489 -13.13 9.19 -2.38
C TYR A 489 -11.80 9.45 -1.68
N LEU A 490 -11.34 8.52 -0.85
CA LEU A 490 -10.01 8.61 -0.25
C LEU A 490 -9.04 7.89 -1.15
N TYR A 491 -7.84 8.44 -1.33
CA TYR A 491 -6.82 7.73 -2.05
C TYR A 491 -5.44 7.88 -1.42
N ARG A 492 -4.56 6.95 -1.79
CA ARG A 492 -3.12 7.11 -1.69
C ARG A 492 -2.50 6.83 -3.05
N ASP A 493 -1.35 7.43 -3.30
CA ASP A 493 -0.49 7.06 -4.40
C ASP A 493 0.96 6.85 -3.92
N PHE A 494 1.65 5.98 -4.64
CA PHE A 494 3.09 5.80 -4.55
C PHE A 494 3.62 5.39 -5.92
N SER A 495 4.84 5.78 -6.23
CA SER A 495 5.53 5.31 -7.44
C SER A 495 6.61 4.32 -7.05
N SER A 496 6.74 3.24 -7.81
CA SER A 496 7.72 2.19 -7.57
C SER A 496 8.08 1.44 -8.84
N GLU A 497 9.05 0.54 -8.74
CA GLU A 497 9.38 -0.43 -9.79
C GLU A 497 8.29 -1.50 -9.89
N ALA A 498 8.07 -2.02 -11.10
CA ALA A 498 7.16 -3.13 -11.32
C ALA A 498 7.59 -4.04 -12.48
N ILE A 499 7.19 -5.30 -12.45
CA ILE A 499 7.24 -6.23 -13.57
C ILE A 499 5.80 -6.59 -13.92
N ARG A 500 5.41 -6.35 -15.17
CA ARG A 500 4.15 -6.84 -15.71
C ARG A 500 4.38 -8.15 -16.42
N ILE A 501 3.60 -9.18 -16.09
CA ILE A 501 3.65 -10.50 -16.71
C ILE A 501 2.33 -10.69 -17.47
N LEU A 502 2.38 -10.75 -18.80
CA LEU A 502 1.22 -11.05 -19.64
C LEU A 502 0.84 -12.52 -19.51
N LEU A 503 -0.41 -12.78 -19.13
CA LEU A 503 -0.94 -14.14 -18.97
C LEU A 503 -1.71 -14.59 -20.23
N PRO A 504 -1.50 -15.83 -20.71
CA PRO A 504 -2.30 -16.41 -21.78
C PRO A 504 -3.77 -16.60 -21.34
N VAL A 505 -4.69 -15.83 -21.90
CA VAL A 505 -6.13 -15.90 -21.56
C VAL A 505 -6.72 -17.29 -21.76
N THR A 506 -6.32 -18.03 -22.80
CA THR A 506 -6.75 -19.43 -23.04
C THR A 506 -6.43 -20.35 -21.87
N THR A 507 -5.41 -20.02 -21.08
CA THR A 507 -4.98 -20.82 -19.93
C THR A 507 -5.62 -20.33 -18.64
N PHE A 508 -5.72 -19.01 -18.43
CA PHE A 508 -6.05 -18.42 -17.12
C PHE A 508 -7.50 -17.93 -16.97
N THR A 509 -8.18 -17.55 -18.06
CA THR A 509 -9.52 -16.98 -17.94
C THR A 509 -10.56 -18.03 -17.53
N GLY A 510 -11.32 -17.72 -16.47
CA GLY A 510 -12.37 -18.58 -15.92
C GLY A 510 -11.84 -19.78 -15.12
N SER A 511 -10.57 -19.75 -14.71
CA SER A 511 -9.97 -20.76 -13.84
C SER A 511 -9.19 -20.09 -12.70
N GLU A 512 -9.91 -19.72 -11.64
CA GLU A 512 -9.31 -19.22 -10.38
C GLU A 512 -8.23 -20.17 -9.86
N ARG A 513 -8.42 -21.49 -10.07
CA ARG A 513 -7.43 -22.49 -9.67
C ARG A 513 -6.07 -22.31 -10.34
N LYS A 514 -6.03 -22.13 -11.66
CA LYS A 514 -4.77 -21.91 -12.39
C LYS A 514 -4.13 -20.58 -12.00
N HIS A 515 -4.95 -19.54 -11.88
CA HIS A 515 -4.52 -18.21 -11.48
C HIS A 515 -3.84 -18.19 -10.11
N HIS A 516 -4.52 -18.70 -9.09
CA HIS A 516 -3.99 -18.73 -7.72
C HIS A 516 -2.83 -19.71 -7.54
N SER A 517 -2.83 -20.83 -8.28
CA SER A 517 -1.70 -21.77 -8.28
C SER A 517 -0.44 -21.14 -8.88
N PHE A 518 -0.55 -20.41 -9.99
CA PHE A 518 0.59 -19.71 -10.60
C PHE A 518 1.11 -18.59 -9.70
N LEU A 519 0.21 -17.78 -9.10
CA LEU A 519 0.57 -16.74 -8.14
C LEU A 519 1.35 -17.29 -6.94
N ALA A 520 0.86 -18.37 -6.34
CA ALA A 520 1.51 -19.02 -5.21
C ALA A 520 2.90 -19.57 -5.60
N ALA A 521 3.02 -20.16 -6.79
CA ALA A 521 4.28 -20.68 -7.29
C ALA A 521 5.30 -19.57 -7.61
N LEU A 522 4.86 -18.45 -8.18
CA LEU A 522 5.70 -17.27 -8.40
C LEU A 522 6.21 -16.70 -7.06
N GLN A 523 5.36 -16.59 -6.04
CA GLN A 523 5.77 -16.17 -4.70
C GLN A 523 6.81 -17.12 -4.08
N LEU A 524 6.63 -18.43 -4.24
CA LEU A 524 7.61 -19.43 -3.82
C LEU A 524 8.96 -19.23 -4.52
N GLY A 525 8.96 -19.04 -5.84
CA GLY A 525 10.17 -18.82 -6.62
C GLY A 525 10.93 -17.58 -6.17
N LEU A 526 10.22 -16.46 -5.95
CA LEU A 526 10.82 -15.22 -5.45
C LEU A 526 11.46 -15.43 -4.06
N LYS A 527 10.75 -16.12 -3.16
CA LYS A 527 11.27 -16.46 -1.83
C LYS A 527 12.56 -17.29 -1.92
N ARG A 528 12.62 -18.26 -2.85
CA ARG A 528 13.82 -19.09 -3.08
C ARG A 528 14.96 -18.29 -3.69
N LYS A 529 14.67 -17.40 -4.64
CA LYS A 529 15.70 -16.61 -5.34
C LYS A 529 16.41 -15.60 -4.43
N PHE A 530 15.67 -14.98 -3.51
CA PHE A 530 16.21 -13.94 -2.63
C PHE A 530 16.54 -14.44 -1.22
N GLU A 531 16.29 -15.72 -0.93
CA GLU A 531 16.58 -16.41 0.34
C GLU A 531 16.05 -15.72 1.61
N GLY A 532 15.12 -14.76 1.47
CA GLY A 532 14.65 -13.91 2.56
C GLY A 532 13.17 -13.55 2.42
N SER A 533 12.66 -12.76 3.38
CA SER A 533 11.29 -12.27 3.28
C SER A 533 11.17 -11.26 2.13
N VAL A 534 10.41 -11.65 1.12
CA VAL A 534 10.00 -10.80 -0.01
C VAL A 534 8.63 -10.17 0.24
N ASP A 535 8.25 -9.93 1.49
CA ASP A 535 6.92 -9.41 1.85
C ASP A 535 6.61 -8.03 1.25
N HIS A 536 7.64 -7.26 0.90
CA HIS A 536 7.56 -5.97 0.22
C HIS A 536 7.27 -6.12 -1.29
N LEU A 537 7.52 -7.30 -1.88
CA LEU A 537 7.14 -7.61 -3.24
C LEU A 537 5.69 -8.13 -3.26
N ARG A 538 4.79 -7.37 -3.85
CA ARG A 538 3.36 -7.70 -3.94
C ARG A 538 2.96 -7.96 -5.37
N ILE A 539 1.92 -8.78 -5.54
CA ILE A 539 1.36 -9.09 -6.85
C ILE A 539 -0.09 -8.64 -6.86
N THR A 540 -0.50 -7.96 -7.93
CA THR A 540 -1.89 -7.61 -8.20
C THR A 540 -2.25 -7.96 -9.63
N ASP A 541 -3.54 -8.16 -9.87
CA ASP A 541 -4.10 -8.29 -11.22
C ASP A 541 -4.20 -6.91 -11.88
N HIS A 542 -3.96 -6.85 -13.18
CA HIS A 542 -4.19 -5.68 -14.02
C HIS A 542 -4.73 -6.11 -15.38
N GLU A 543 -5.73 -5.40 -15.87
CA GLU A 543 -6.35 -5.70 -17.16
C GLU A 543 -6.36 -4.49 -18.08
N GLU A 544 -6.11 -4.74 -19.37
CA GLU A 544 -6.15 -3.71 -20.40
C GLU A 544 -7.07 -4.10 -21.54
N PRO A 545 -7.95 -3.19 -22.00
CA PRO A 545 -8.82 -3.46 -23.13
C PRO A 545 -7.99 -3.59 -24.42
N VAL A 546 -8.39 -4.50 -25.30
CA VAL A 546 -7.85 -4.56 -26.67
C VAL A 546 -8.77 -3.73 -27.58
N PRO A 547 -8.23 -2.78 -28.36
CA PRO A 547 -9.03 -1.95 -29.26
C PRO A 547 -9.97 -2.77 -30.14
N GLU A 548 -11.18 -2.26 -30.36
CA GLU A 548 -12.19 -2.84 -31.27
C GLU A 548 -12.71 -4.24 -30.90
N THR A 549 -12.37 -4.76 -29.72
CA THR A 549 -12.84 -6.07 -29.23
C THR A 549 -13.44 -5.97 -27.84
N SER A 550 -14.21 -6.97 -27.43
CA SER A 550 -14.63 -7.12 -26.02
C SER A 550 -13.52 -7.71 -25.13
N TYR A 551 -12.40 -8.11 -25.75
CA TYR A 551 -11.32 -8.83 -25.12
C TYR A 551 -10.43 -7.91 -24.27
N ARG A 552 -9.94 -8.43 -23.14
CA ARG A 552 -9.03 -7.74 -22.24
C ARG A 552 -7.78 -8.58 -22.01
N LYS A 553 -6.60 -7.97 -22.20
CA LYS A 553 -5.32 -8.58 -21.83
C LYS A 553 -5.22 -8.62 -20.32
N LYS A 554 -4.84 -9.78 -19.77
CA LYS A 554 -4.64 -9.98 -18.35
C LYS A 554 -3.15 -9.98 -18.01
N TYR A 555 -2.80 -9.23 -16.99
CA TYR A 555 -1.44 -9.12 -16.50
C TYR A 555 -1.41 -9.41 -15.00
N LEU A 556 -0.34 -10.06 -14.57
CA LEU A 556 0.10 -10.00 -13.18
C LEU A 556 1.13 -8.89 -13.05
N VAL A 557 0.93 -8.02 -12.09
CA VAL A 557 1.86 -6.93 -11.79
C VAL A 557 2.56 -7.27 -10.49
N LEU A 558 3.81 -7.67 -10.58
CA LEU A 558 4.72 -7.80 -9.45
C LEU A 558 5.33 -6.41 -9.19
N PHE A 559 5.12 -5.84 -8.02
CA PHE A 559 5.60 -4.50 -7.69
C PHE A 559 6.17 -4.43 -6.29
N ASP A 560 7.05 -3.47 -6.08
CA ASP A 560 7.63 -3.21 -4.78
C ASP A 560 6.81 -2.16 -4.01
N THR A 561 6.40 -2.48 -2.78
CA THR A 561 5.66 -1.55 -1.92
C THR A 561 6.50 -0.39 -1.40
N VAL A 562 7.83 -0.50 -1.43
CA VAL A 562 8.71 0.60 -1.03
C VAL A 562 8.71 1.66 -2.13
N PRO A 563 8.31 2.92 -1.85
CA PRO A 563 8.35 3.99 -2.83
C PRO A 563 9.76 4.14 -3.44
N GLY A 564 9.83 4.28 -4.76
CA GLY A 564 11.07 4.31 -5.54
C GLY A 564 11.66 2.95 -5.89
N GLY A 565 11.13 1.86 -5.32
CA GLY A 565 11.63 0.50 -5.50
C GLY A 565 12.89 0.20 -4.70
N THR A 566 13.11 -1.07 -4.37
CA THR A 566 14.33 -1.54 -3.72
C THR A 566 15.39 -2.03 -4.72
N GLY A 567 15.07 -2.18 -6.00
CA GLY A 567 15.96 -2.74 -7.02
C GLY A 567 15.90 -4.26 -7.15
N TYR A 568 15.13 -4.97 -6.32
CA TYR A 568 14.90 -6.41 -6.45
C TYR A 568 14.33 -6.77 -7.83
N LEU A 569 13.36 -5.98 -8.31
CA LEU A 569 12.68 -6.23 -9.58
C LEU A 569 13.59 -5.93 -10.77
N LYS A 570 14.39 -4.87 -10.69
CA LYS A 570 15.41 -4.58 -11.70
C LYS A 570 16.39 -5.75 -11.88
N GLN A 571 16.78 -6.43 -10.80
CA GLN A 571 17.67 -7.60 -10.88
C GLN A 571 17.06 -8.76 -11.67
N LEU A 572 15.74 -8.98 -11.54
CA LEU A 572 15.04 -10.02 -12.28
C LEU A 572 14.98 -9.76 -13.79
N MET A 573 15.21 -8.50 -14.19
CA MET A 573 15.03 -8.00 -15.55
C MET A 573 16.34 -7.64 -16.26
N ARG A 574 17.50 -7.88 -15.63
CA ARG A 574 18.84 -7.67 -16.24
C ARG A 574 19.04 -8.46 -17.54
N SER A 575 18.36 -9.60 -17.68
CA SER A 575 18.25 -10.37 -18.92
C SER A 575 16.97 -11.21 -18.86
N GLU A 576 16.72 -12.03 -19.87
CA GLU A 576 15.59 -12.97 -19.88
C GLU A 576 15.72 -14.14 -18.89
N GLN A 577 16.94 -14.39 -18.36
CA GLN A 577 17.24 -15.60 -17.58
C GLN A 577 16.81 -15.54 -16.10
N PRO A 578 17.00 -14.45 -15.32
CA PRO A 578 16.71 -14.44 -13.89
C PRO A 578 15.23 -14.68 -13.56
N MET A 579 14.31 -14.17 -14.37
CA MET A 579 12.88 -14.46 -14.22
C MET A 579 12.57 -15.94 -14.49
N MET A 580 13.24 -16.56 -15.46
CA MET A 580 13.10 -18.01 -15.72
C MET A 580 13.72 -18.84 -14.60
N GLU A 581 14.81 -18.37 -13.98
CA GLU A 581 15.40 -18.98 -12.80
C GLU A 581 14.43 -18.98 -11.62
N VAL A 582 13.68 -17.88 -11.40
CA VAL A 582 12.61 -17.82 -10.39
C VAL A 582 11.57 -18.92 -10.62
N PHE A 583 11.11 -19.10 -11.86
CA PHE A 583 10.17 -20.18 -12.21
C PHE A 583 10.78 -21.57 -12.03
N GLN A 584 12.07 -21.74 -12.36
CA GLN A 584 12.78 -23.01 -12.20
C GLN A 584 12.93 -23.37 -10.72
N LEU A 585 13.35 -22.42 -9.88
CA LEU A 585 13.46 -22.60 -8.42
C LEU A 585 12.11 -22.94 -7.79
N ALA A 586 11.02 -22.32 -8.25
CA ALA A 586 9.68 -22.68 -7.82
C ALA A 586 9.33 -24.13 -8.20
N LEU A 587 9.57 -24.52 -9.46
CA LEU A 587 9.27 -25.87 -9.95
C LEU A 587 10.07 -26.93 -9.18
N ASP A 588 11.36 -26.69 -8.94
CA ASP A 588 12.23 -27.62 -8.22
C ASP A 588 11.81 -27.76 -6.76
N ALA A 589 11.42 -26.66 -6.11
CA ALA A 589 10.88 -26.68 -4.75
C ALA A 589 9.56 -27.46 -4.65
N LEU A 590 8.68 -27.35 -5.65
CA LEU A 590 7.43 -28.12 -5.69
C LEU A 590 7.70 -29.62 -5.91
N LYS A 591 8.62 -29.97 -6.82
CA LYS A 591 9.01 -31.37 -7.09
C LYS A 591 9.71 -32.05 -5.92
N ALA A 592 10.54 -31.32 -5.19
CA ALA A 592 11.29 -31.86 -4.05
C ALA A 592 10.47 -31.92 -2.75
N CYS A 593 9.22 -31.45 -2.75
CA CYS A 593 8.45 -31.36 -1.52
C CYS A 593 7.98 -32.76 -1.04
N PRO A 594 8.13 -33.10 0.25
CA PRO A 594 7.66 -34.38 0.81
C PRO A 594 6.15 -34.61 0.68
N CYS A 595 5.34 -33.54 0.55
CA CYS A 595 3.89 -33.69 0.34
C CYS A 595 3.53 -34.39 -0.98
N ASN A 596 4.50 -34.63 -1.87
CA ASN A 596 4.31 -35.41 -3.08
C ASN A 596 4.10 -36.91 -2.81
N GLU A 597 4.47 -37.39 -1.62
CA GLU A 597 4.28 -38.78 -1.21
C GLU A 597 2.87 -39.07 -0.70
N ASP A 598 2.07 -38.04 -0.43
CA ASP A 598 0.73 -38.15 0.13
C ASP A 598 -0.33 -37.85 -0.97
N PRO A 599 -1.08 -38.87 -1.45
CA PRO A 599 -2.07 -38.69 -2.51
C PRO A 599 -3.23 -37.76 -2.15
N GLU A 600 -3.50 -37.55 -0.85
CA GLU A 600 -4.56 -36.66 -0.37
C GLU A 600 -4.12 -35.20 -0.33
N LYS A 601 -2.83 -34.91 -0.60
CA LYS A 601 -2.27 -33.55 -0.59
C LYS A 601 -1.95 -33.05 -1.99
N ASP A 602 -2.54 -31.90 -2.33
CA ASP A 602 -2.24 -31.11 -3.54
C ASP A 602 -1.52 -29.79 -3.19
N GLY A 603 -0.71 -29.83 -2.12
CA GLY A 603 0.05 -28.69 -1.62
C GLY A 603 0.21 -28.71 -0.09
N CYS A 604 1.16 -27.93 0.41
CA CYS A 604 1.37 -27.72 1.84
C CYS A 604 1.98 -26.35 2.12
N TYR A 605 2.04 -25.95 3.40
CA TYR A 605 2.66 -24.69 3.84
C TYR A 605 4.20 -24.66 3.71
N GLN A 606 4.84 -25.79 3.38
CA GLN A 606 6.28 -25.84 3.12
C GLN A 606 6.63 -25.52 1.66
N CYS A 607 5.71 -25.80 0.73
CA CYS A 607 5.95 -25.56 -0.71
C CYS A 607 5.08 -24.45 -1.29
N LEU A 608 3.76 -24.48 -1.13
CA LEU A 608 2.86 -23.65 -1.95
C LEU A 608 1.90 -22.78 -1.14
N TYR A 609 1.37 -23.29 -0.03
CA TYR A 609 0.40 -22.54 0.77
C TYR A 609 1.09 -21.46 1.60
N ALA A 610 0.44 -20.30 1.67
CA ALA A 610 0.86 -19.18 2.48
C ALA A 610 -0.32 -18.65 3.30
N TYR A 611 -0.06 -18.22 4.53
CA TYR A 611 -1.12 -17.70 5.43
C TYR A 611 -1.95 -16.59 4.79
N LYS A 612 -1.30 -15.69 4.03
CA LYS A 612 -1.97 -14.58 3.32
C LYS A 612 -3.05 -15.04 2.33
N ASN A 613 -2.93 -16.27 1.81
CA ASN A 613 -3.84 -16.83 0.82
C ASN A 613 -4.73 -17.94 1.41
N SER A 614 -4.79 -18.08 2.74
CA SER A 614 -5.48 -19.20 3.39
C SER A 614 -6.97 -19.27 3.04
N THR A 615 -7.61 -18.14 2.75
CA THR A 615 -9.02 -18.09 2.33
C THR A 615 -9.26 -18.71 0.95
N ARG A 616 -8.24 -18.70 0.09
CA ARG A 616 -8.26 -19.25 -1.27
C ARG A 616 -7.51 -20.59 -1.36
N MET A 617 -7.21 -21.23 -0.23
CA MET A 617 -6.41 -22.45 -0.18
C MET A 617 -7.02 -23.58 -1.03
N THR A 618 -8.35 -23.65 -1.11
CA THR A 618 -9.09 -24.62 -1.94
C THR A 618 -8.91 -24.43 -3.45
N GLU A 619 -8.44 -23.25 -3.87
CA GLU A 619 -8.18 -22.89 -5.26
C GLU A 619 -6.68 -23.00 -5.59
N ILE A 620 -5.83 -23.39 -4.65
CA ILE A 620 -4.38 -23.49 -4.87
C ILE A 620 -3.99 -24.97 -4.99
N SER A 621 -3.34 -25.31 -6.09
CA SER A 621 -2.96 -26.68 -6.46
C SER A 621 -1.50 -26.75 -6.89
N ARG A 622 -0.75 -27.63 -6.24
CA ARG A 622 0.64 -27.95 -6.58
C ARG A 622 0.73 -28.53 -7.98
N ASP A 623 -0.11 -29.49 -8.30
CA ASP A 623 0.00 -30.19 -9.58
C ASP A 623 -0.31 -29.24 -10.75
N THR A 624 -1.31 -28.38 -10.56
CA THR A 624 -1.62 -27.31 -11.53
C THR A 624 -0.46 -26.32 -11.67
N ALA A 625 0.15 -25.89 -10.55
CA ALA A 625 1.32 -25.02 -10.59
C ALA A 625 2.50 -25.66 -11.34
N MET A 626 2.79 -26.94 -11.06
CA MET A 626 3.85 -27.70 -11.72
C MET A 626 3.61 -27.84 -13.22
N GLU A 627 2.37 -28.08 -13.65
CA GLU A 627 1.99 -28.13 -15.06
C GLU A 627 2.27 -26.79 -15.77
N LEU A 628 1.78 -25.69 -15.19
CA LEU A 628 1.95 -24.34 -15.75
C LEU A 628 3.42 -23.93 -15.85
N LEU A 629 4.19 -24.12 -14.78
CA LEU A 629 5.62 -23.81 -14.76
C LEU A 629 6.40 -24.68 -15.74
N SER A 630 6.12 -25.99 -15.79
CA SER A 630 6.80 -26.90 -16.72
C SER A 630 6.52 -26.54 -18.18
N SER A 631 5.28 -26.18 -18.50
CA SER A 631 4.89 -25.74 -19.86
C SER A 631 5.64 -24.48 -20.29
N LEU A 632 5.77 -23.51 -19.37
CA LEU A 632 6.46 -22.25 -19.61
C LEU A 632 7.97 -22.45 -19.74
N LEU A 633 8.59 -23.23 -18.85
CA LEU A 633 10.04 -23.49 -18.84
C LEU A 633 10.51 -24.28 -20.07
N ARG A 634 9.66 -25.13 -20.66
CA ARG A 634 9.94 -25.81 -21.94
C ARG A 634 10.11 -24.83 -23.11
N GLN A 635 9.53 -23.64 -23.01
CA GLN A 635 9.55 -22.62 -24.07
C GLN A 635 10.58 -21.51 -23.79
N LYS A 636 11.42 -21.66 -22.76
CA LYS A 636 12.35 -20.59 -22.32
C LYS A 636 13.29 -20.09 -23.41
N GLU A 637 13.73 -20.98 -24.31
CA GLU A 637 14.64 -20.66 -25.41
C GLU A 637 13.95 -19.87 -26.54
N ARG A 638 12.62 -19.77 -26.52
CA ARG A 638 11.82 -18.98 -27.47
C ARG A 638 11.53 -17.57 -26.96
N LEU A 639 12.08 -17.15 -25.81
CA LEU A 639 11.96 -15.78 -25.35
C LEU A 639 12.77 -14.86 -26.25
N VAL A 640 12.12 -13.81 -26.77
CA VAL A 640 12.73 -12.78 -27.58
C VAL A 640 12.49 -11.41 -26.96
N LYS A 641 13.47 -10.51 -27.09
CA LYS A 641 13.33 -9.12 -26.64
C LYS A 641 12.29 -8.40 -27.50
N THR A 642 11.51 -7.53 -26.87
CA THR A 642 10.49 -6.69 -27.52
C THR A 642 10.49 -5.31 -26.86
N ASP A 643 9.91 -4.30 -27.50
CA ASP A 643 9.84 -2.96 -26.90
C ASP A 643 8.76 -2.89 -25.82
N THR A 644 7.66 -3.63 -25.98
CA THR A 644 6.55 -3.68 -25.02
C THR A 644 5.63 -4.88 -25.23
N LEU A 645 4.93 -5.27 -24.17
CA LEU A 645 3.86 -6.27 -24.21
C LEU A 645 2.54 -5.72 -24.78
N LYS A 646 2.35 -4.40 -24.83
CA LYS A 646 1.14 -3.78 -25.39
C LYS A 646 0.90 -4.22 -26.85
N ASN A 647 1.97 -4.45 -27.61
CA ASN A 647 1.93 -4.85 -29.02
C ASN A 647 1.90 -6.37 -29.24
N VAL A 648 2.02 -7.18 -28.20
CA VAL A 648 1.92 -8.64 -28.33
C VAL A 648 0.53 -8.96 -28.87
N LYS A 649 0.48 -9.58 -30.06
CA LYS A 649 -0.76 -10.03 -30.67
C LYS A 649 -1.34 -11.11 -29.78
N VAL A 650 -2.45 -10.78 -29.14
CA VAL A 650 -3.38 -11.82 -28.69
C VAL A 650 -4.01 -12.34 -29.96
N ASN A 651 -4.15 -13.66 -30.09
CA ASN A 651 -4.77 -14.28 -31.24
C ASN A 651 -6.15 -13.63 -31.51
N VAL A 652 -6.21 -12.69 -32.47
CA VAL A 652 -7.36 -11.80 -32.79
C VAL A 652 -8.51 -12.59 -33.41
N LEU A 653 -8.37 -13.91 -33.52
CA LEU A 653 -9.39 -14.86 -33.92
C LEU A 653 -10.58 -14.93 -32.97
N PHE A 654 -10.52 -14.26 -31.82
CA PHE A 654 -11.54 -14.36 -30.78
C PHE A 654 -12.13 -12.99 -30.48
N ASP A 655 -13.40 -12.80 -30.82
CA ASP A 655 -14.19 -11.60 -30.52
C ASP A 655 -14.57 -11.54 -29.02
N SER A 656 -14.46 -12.67 -28.32
CA SER A 656 -14.73 -12.79 -26.88
C SER A 656 -13.82 -13.80 -26.17
N GLU A 657 -13.69 -13.67 -24.84
CA GLU A 657 -13.00 -14.65 -24.00
C GLU A 657 -13.59 -16.06 -24.12
N LEU A 658 -14.90 -16.17 -24.33
CA LEU A 658 -15.62 -17.45 -24.41
C LEU A 658 -15.25 -18.21 -25.70
N GLU A 659 -15.08 -17.48 -26.81
CA GLU A 659 -14.67 -18.04 -28.09
C GLU A 659 -13.25 -18.60 -28.03
N ALA A 660 -12.34 -17.86 -27.39
CA ALA A 660 -10.97 -18.33 -27.14
C ALA A 660 -10.94 -19.64 -26.35
N ARG A 661 -11.80 -19.75 -25.32
CA ARG A 661 -11.94 -20.96 -24.50
C ARG A 661 -12.55 -22.11 -25.29
N PHE A 662 -13.55 -21.84 -26.12
CA PHE A 662 -14.22 -22.86 -26.92
C PHE A 662 -13.26 -23.53 -27.91
N ILE A 663 -12.49 -22.74 -28.66
CA ILE A 663 -11.50 -23.28 -29.60
C ILE A 663 -10.38 -24.05 -28.88
N GLU A 664 -9.89 -23.56 -27.74
CA GLU A 664 -8.88 -24.28 -26.96
C GLU A 664 -9.43 -25.59 -26.38
N ALA A 665 -10.70 -25.62 -25.95
CA ALA A 665 -11.36 -26.85 -25.50
C ALA A 665 -11.47 -27.89 -26.63
N LEU A 666 -11.81 -27.46 -27.85
CA LEU A 666 -11.83 -28.32 -29.03
C LEU A 666 -10.43 -28.87 -29.36
N ARG A 667 -9.39 -28.03 -29.28
CA ARG A 667 -8.00 -28.45 -29.53
C ARG A 667 -7.50 -29.48 -28.52
N ARG A 668 -7.93 -29.38 -27.26
CA ARG A 668 -7.53 -30.31 -26.17
C ARG A 668 -8.36 -31.59 -26.13
N PHE A 669 -9.50 -31.63 -26.81
CA PHE A 669 -10.39 -32.77 -26.77
C PHE A 669 -9.70 -34.02 -27.34
N ARG A 670 -9.61 -35.08 -26.53
CA ARG A 670 -9.16 -36.41 -26.95
C ARG A 670 -10.16 -37.44 -26.43
N GLY A 671 -11.09 -37.84 -27.29
CA GLY A 671 -12.04 -38.94 -27.00
C GLY A 671 -11.59 -40.23 -27.70
N PRO A 672 -11.79 -41.42 -27.09
CA PRO A 672 -11.39 -42.70 -27.69
C PRO A 672 -12.14 -43.05 -29.00
N GLU A 673 -13.26 -42.38 -29.31
CA GLU A 673 -14.10 -42.67 -30.48
C GLU A 673 -14.22 -41.50 -31.49
N LEU A 674 -13.67 -40.32 -31.19
CA LEU A 674 -13.85 -39.10 -31.99
C LEU A 674 -12.50 -38.41 -32.22
N ASP A 675 -11.96 -38.58 -33.43
CA ASP A 675 -10.75 -37.88 -33.88
C ASP A 675 -11.11 -36.41 -34.19
N VAL A 676 -10.55 -35.49 -33.42
CA VAL A 676 -10.78 -34.05 -33.56
C VAL A 676 -9.51 -33.38 -34.06
N ALA A 677 -9.53 -32.87 -35.28
CA ALA A 677 -8.44 -32.12 -35.88
C ALA A 677 -8.86 -30.68 -36.12
N LEU A 678 -8.06 -29.73 -35.63
CA LEU A 678 -8.29 -28.31 -35.78
C LEU A 678 -7.10 -27.66 -36.50
N THR A 679 -7.32 -27.07 -37.67
CA THR A 679 -6.29 -26.40 -38.48
C THR A 679 -6.68 -24.96 -38.75
N LYS A 680 -5.73 -24.02 -38.70
CA LYS A 680 -5.99 -22.61 -39.05
C LYS A 680 -6.24 -22.50 -40.56
N GLU A 681 -7.35 -21.88 -40.97
CA GLU A 681 -7.69 -21.61 -42.37
C GLU A 681 -8.30 -20.20 -42.51
N VAL A 682 -8.38 -19.68 -43.73
CA VAL A 682 -9.13 -18.46 -44.02
C VAL A 682 -10.59 -18.84 -44.30
N VAL A 683 -11.51 -18.41 -43.44
CA VAL A 683 -12.95 -18.65 -43.57
C VAL A 683 -13.62 -17.31 -43.90
N ASN A 684 -14.30 -17.23 -45.06
CA ASN A 684 -15.02 -16.03 -45.51
C ASN A 684 -14.17 -14.74 -45.53
N GLY A 685 -12.88 -14.84 -45.89
CA GLY A 685 -11.97 -13.70 -45.95
C GLY A 685 -11.45 -13.20 -44.60
N LYS A 686 -11.80 -13.88 -43.50
CA LYS A 686 -11.23 -13.67 -42.16
C LYS A 686 -10.40 -14.89 -41.76
N PRO A 687 -9.35 -14.73 -40.93
CA PRO A 687 -8.69 -15.89 -40.33
C PRO A 687 -9.71 -16.64 -39.45
N GLY A 688 -9.71 -17.97 -39.49
CA GLY A 688 -10.63 -18.86 -38.78
C GLY A 688 -10.02 -20.26 -38.62
N TYR A 689 -10.85 -21.26 -38.35
CA TYR A 689 -10.43 -22.64 -38.13
C TYR A 689 -11.25 -23.64 -38.96
N PHE A 690 -10.57 -24.62 -39.53
CA PHE A 690 -11.18 -25.83 -40.05
C PHE A 690 -11.17 -26.89 -38.94
N LEU A 691 -12.36 -27.31 -38.53
CA LEU A 691 -12.60 -28.30 -37.48
C LEU A 691 -13.12 -29.59 -38.12
N LYS A 692 -12.37 -30.68 -38.00
CA LYS A 692 -12.80 -32.02 -38.39
C LYS A 692 -13.09 -32.83 -37.13
N ILE A 693 -14.29 -33.38 -37.02
CA ILE A 693 -14.71 -34.27 -35.93
C ILE A 693 -15.20 -35.57 -36.58
N GLY A 694 -14.41 -36.64 -36.47
CA GLY A 694 -14.68 -37.91 -37.16
C GLY A 694 -14.81 -37.71 -38.67
N GLY A 695 -15.98 -38.00 -39.23
CA GLY A 695 -16.30 -37.83 -40.66
C GLY A 695 -16.85 -36.45 -41.05
N MET A 696 -17.12 -35.57 -40.08
CA MET A 696 -17.74 -34.26 -40.35
C MET A 696 -16.69 -33.15 -40.32
N ALA A 697 -16.87 -32.14 -41.17
CA ALA A 697 -15.98 -31.00 -41.31
C ALA A 697 -16.77 -29.69 -41.19
N TYR A 698 -16.24 -28.77 -40.39
CA TYR A 698 -16.81 -27.48 -40.09
C TYR A 698 -15.77 -26.39 -40.34
N ARG A 699 -16.23 -25.22 -40.79
CA ARG A 699 -15.43 -24.00 -40.83
C ARG A 699 -15.95 -23.10 -39.72
N VAL A 700 -15.11 -22.85 -38.72
CA VAL A 700 -15.42 -22.14 -37.48
C VAL A 700 -14.70 -20.81 -37.48
#